data_AF-A0A4C1SHK5-F1
#
_entry.id   AF-A0A4C1SHK5-F1
#
_cell.length_a   1.000
_cell.length_b   1.000
_cell.length_c   1.000
_cell.angle_alpha   90.00
_cell.angle_beta   90.00
_cell.angle_gamma   90.00
#
_symmetry.space_group_name_H-M   'P 1'
#
loop_
_entity.id
_entity.type
_entity.pdbx_description
1 polymer ?
#
loop_
_entity_poly.entity_id
_entity_poly.type
_entity_poly.pdbx_seq_one_letter_code
_entity_poly.pdbx_strand_id
1 'polypeptide(L)'
;MSISGGTLPGIPGSGGAGGAMEERYSPSSRALTTCARGSIRQRSTALGGNWLKQRAPRERSYAADARACTGRYCDVFTYANCLRPVSSISKRTENTHVTRRGQRSCGYELVAWRGRHAACGCTRLRVLQGGRMECLNLVQQRQADFVPVDPEDMYVASKIPNQDFVVFQVYRTDDEPDAEFRFEAVIVVHKDLPINNLDQLQGLKSCHTGVNRNVGYKIPLTMLMKRSVFPKMNNHSISPKENELKALSRFFSQSCIVGAWSPNPKTDSYWKSKYSQLCALCEYPNKCNYPDNFSGYEGALRCLAHNGGQVAFTKVIFVKKFFGLPVGTIPASPSNENPDEFRYLCTDGSKVPIRDKPCTWAARPWQGLLGHQDVLAKLTPLREKIKQLADAGASTKPEWFTSVLGLTKKTHHVADNISIKPVDYLKKANYTEVIERGHGPPEHVVRLCITSNVALAKCRAMAVFAFSRDIRPRLDCVQEPSAADCLRSSQSEWAYEERPLCIPQVQDNGSDLASVDDMQVASASKQYLLHPVFHEVYGAGDVKTPHYAVAVVKKNTQYDKIEDLRGKRFENYFSAPLHINSVQAFLCTSESPEFARTECLSPTYIYNKTVQPPVAVHRSCHDPFGSFSGFFAPIYLLKNKRLITSNQCVNDLKNFFSEGLCLPQAEKPENNPAGEDVSLLTKQCADDASPSKCLQDDRGDVAFMSSADLSNLDSSAYELLCLNKENGGRHALANYSTCNIAVAPSRTWLSAKDFQSDVSIAHTPLSLAKLLKNRKDLFNIYGEFLKRDNVIFKNTATGFAATDNVDFEKFKAIHDVISACGISYLI
;
A
#
# COMPACT_ATOMS: atom_id res chain seq x y z
N MET A 1 -63.05 -12.56 -13.91
CA MET A 1 -62.79 -13.62 -14.90
C MET A 1 -61.45 -14.25 -14.51
N SER A 2 -61.36 -15.17 -13.54
CA SER A 2 -61.78 -16.59 -13.59
C SER A 2 -60.86 -17.34 -14.59
N ILE A 3 -59.99 -18.33 -14.28
CA ILE A 3 -60.13 -19.54 -13.45
C ILE A 3 -58.78 -20.36 -13.41
N SER A 4 -58.56 -21.09 -12.30
CA SER A 4 -57.79 -22.35 -12.02
C SER A 4 -56.30 -22.52 -12.37
N GLY A 5 -55.44 -23.23 -11.62
CA GLY A 5 -55.63 -24.23 -10.54
C GLY A 5 -55.27 -25.67 -11.00
N GLY A 6 -54.40 -26.39 -10.27
CA GLY A 6 -54.09 -27.82 -10.49
C GLY A 6 -52.62 -28.23 -10.18
N THR A 7 -52.17 -28.54 -8.95
CA THR A 7 -52.30 -29.76 -8.10
C THR A 7 -51.22 -30.84 -8.31
N LEU A 8 -50.61 -31.26 -7.18
CA LEU A 8 -49.64 -32.34 -6.92
C LEU A 8 -50.18 -33.77 -7.16
N PRO A 9 -49.29 -34.77 -7.20
CA PRO A 9 -49.29 -35.85 -6.17
C PRO A 9 -47.82 -36.24 -5.78
N GLY A 10 -47.46 -36.97 -4.72
CA GLY A 10 -48.11 -37.77 -3.68
C GLY A 10 -47.00 -38.49 -2.87
N ILE A 11 -47.28 -38.80 -1.61
CA ILE A 11 -46.39 -39.42 -0.58
C ILE A 11 -46.54 -40.97 -0.62
N PRO A 12 -45.54 -41.76 -0.17
CA PRO A 12 -45.64 -42.49 1.12
C PRO A 12 -44.29 -42.44 1.89
N GLY A 13 -44.12 -42.56 3.22
CA GLY A 13 -44.90 -43.12 4.32
C GLY A 13 -44.08 -44.20 5.07
N SER A 14 -43.95 -44.08 6.41
CA SER A 14 -43.37 -45.02 7.43
C SER A 14 -41.84 -44.96 7.68
N GLY A 15 -41.27 -45.09 8.88
CA GLY A 15 -41.77 -45.32 10.25
C GLY A 15 -40.70 -46.00 11.15
N GLY A 16 -40.54 -45.55 12.41
CA GLY A 16 -39.83 -46.24 13.53
C GLY A 16 -38.30 -46.11 13.62
N ALA A 17 -37.59 -46.28 14.74
CA ALA A 17 -37.79 -46.18 16.19
C ALA A 17 -36.46 -46.62 16.85
N GLY A 18 -36.04 -45.96 17.94
CA GLY A 18 -35.27 -46.56 19.05
C GLY A 18 -33.79 -46.97 18.86
N GLY A 19 -32.93 -46.55 19.79
CA GLY A 19 -31.58 -47.12 19.92
C GLY A 19 -30.60 -46.24 20.69
N ALA A 20 -30.73 -46.21 22.01
CA ALA A 20 -29.72 -45.68 22.93
C ALA A 20 -28.54 -46.68 23.06
N MET A 21 -27.33 -46.17 23.23
CA MET A 21 -26.31 -46.87 24.01
C MET A 21 -25.42 -45.88 24.75
N GLU A 22 -25.52 -46.03 26.07
CA GLU A 22 -24.81 -45.40 27.16
C GLU A 22 -23.58 -46.28 27.46
N GLU A 23 -22.42 -45.71 27.78
CA GLU A 23 -21.55 -46.35 28.76
C GLU A 23 -20.76 -45.32 29.58
N ARG A 24 -20.90 -45.51 30.90
CA ARG A 24 -20.40 -44.72 32.02
C ARG A 24 -18.94 -45.05 32.30
N TYR A 25 -18.23 -44.19 33.03
CA TYR A 25 -17.67 -44.49 34.37
C TYR A 25 -16.94 -43.26 34.94
N SER A 26 -17.52 -42.67 35.99
CA SER A 26 -16.82 -42.00 37.11
C SER A 26 -16.38 -43.10 38.12
N PRO A 27 -15.61 -42.90 39.22
CA PRO A 27 -15.43 -41.65 39.99
C PRO A 27 -14.07 -41.46 40.72
N SER A 28 -14.00 -40.35 41.47
CA SER A 28 -13.54 -40.24 42.86
C SER A 28 -12.31 -39.39 43.19
N SER A 29 -12.56 -38.58 44.22
CA SER A 29 -11.72 -37.75 45.06
C SER A 29 -10.69 -38.50 45.92
N ARG A 30 -9.53 -37.89 46.22
CA ARG A 30 -9.02 -37.68 47.60
C ARG A 30 -7.70 -36.91 47.64
N ALA A 31 -7.50 -36.29 48.80
CA ALA A 31 -6.41 -35.40 49.19
C ALA A 31 -5.17 -36.14 49.78
N LEU A 32 -4.17 -35.32 50.14
CA LEU A 32 -3.12 -35.47 51.17
C LEU A 32 -1.69 -35.87 50.73
N THR A 33 -0.80 -34.88 50.91
CA THR A 33 0.47 -34.89 51.68
C THR A 33 1.61 -35.84 51.26
N THR A 34 2.80 -35.29 50.95
CA THR A 34 4.00 -35.36 51.84
C THR A 34 5.26 -34.75 51.23
N CYS A 35 6.11 -34.30 52.15
CA CYS A 35 7.35 -33.56 52.04
C CYS A 35 8.51 -34.34 51.41
N ALA A 36 9.48 -33.61 50.85
CA ALA A 36 10.89 -33.98 50.93
C ALA A 36 11.76 -32.71 51.04
N ARG A 37 12.70 -32.76 51.99
CA ARG A 37 13.65 -31.73 52.44
C ARG A 37 14.92 -31.68 51.59
N GLY A 38 15.63 -30.55 51.69
CA GLY A 38 17.07 -30.41 51.39
C GLY A 38 17.42 -28.94 51.13
N SER A 39 17.62 -28.08 52.15
CA SER A 39 18.83 -27.86 52.95
C SER A 39 20.03 -27.28 52.16
N ILE A 40 20.52 -26.11 52.62
CA ILE A 40 21.93 -25.78 52.96
C ILE A 40 22.39 -24.33 52.57
N ARG A 41 22.68 -23.56 53.64
CA ARG A 41 23.74 -22.52 53.90
C ARG A 41 23.74 -21.16 53.17
N GLN A 42 23.61 -20.05 53.93
CA GLN A 42 24.61 -19.17 54.62
C GLN A 42 25.04 -17.99 53.72
N ARG A 43 24.64 -16.74 54.01
CA ARG A 43 25.18 -15.73 54.95
C ARG A 43 26.58 -15.16 54.59
N SER A 44 26.61 -13.86 54.30
CA SER A 44 27.61 -12.85 54.72
C SER A 44 27.05 -11.44 54.36
N THR A 45 26.77 -10.51 55.28
CA THR A 45 27.64 -9.53 56.00
C THR A 45 28.39 -8.58 55.06
N ALA A 46 28.48 -7.25 55.23
CA ALA A 46 28.01 -6.28 56.23
C ALA A 46 28.40 -4.83 55.78
N LEU A 47 28.03 -3.83 56.61
CA LEU A 47 28.62 -2.47 56.79
C LEU A 47 28.35 -1.42 55.69
N GLY A 48 28.06 -0.14 55.95
CA GLY A 48 27.99 0.68 57.17
C GLY A 48 28.24 2.16 56.81
N GLY A 49 27.67 3.12 57.55
CA GLY A 49 28.17 4.52 57.58
C GLY A 49 27.14 5.65 57.40
N ASN A 50 26.70 6.26 58.53
CA ASN A 50 25.96 7.53 58.64
C ASN A 50 26.91 8.74 58.62
N TRP A 51 26.45 9.93 58.18
CA TRP A 51 26.77 11.24 58.79
C TRP A 51 25.69 12.30 58.48
N LEU A 52 25.39 13.12 59.50
CA LEU A 52 24.36 14.16 59.60
C LEU A 52 24.66 15.46 58.82
N LYS A 53 23.60 16.23 58.45
CA LYS A 53 23.46 17.67 58.77
C LYS A 53 22.08 18.25 58.39
N GLN A 54 21.51 19.02 59.32
CA GLN A 54 20.27 19.80 59.21
C GLN A 54 20.46 21.09 58.37
N ARG A 55 19.41 21.51 57.63
CA ARG A 55 19.06 22.92 57.33
C ARG A 55 17.63 22.98 56.73
N ALA A 56 16.80 23.88 57.25
CA ALA A 56 15.55 24.38 56.64
C ALA A 56 15.71 25.91 56.41
N PRO A 57 14.80 26.63 55.71
CA PRO A 57 13.86 26.29 54.63
C PRO A 57 14.10 27.16 53.37
N ARG A 58 13.63 26.75 52.19
CA ARG A 58 13.37 27.66 51.05
C ARG A 58 12.18 27.19 50.23
N GLU A 59 11.20 28.08 50.07
CA GLU A 59 10.13 27.97 49.08
C GLU A 59 10.74 27.79 47.68
N ARG A 60 10.34 26.71 47.00
CA ARG A 60 10.50 26.54 45.55
C ARG A 60 9.22 25.93 44.98
N SER A 61 8.70 26.64 43.99
CA SER A 61 7.65 26.25 43.07
C SER A 61 7.93 24.85 42.51
N TYR A 62 7.04 23.89 42.79
CA TYR A 62 7.10 22.58 42.15
C TYR A 62 6.36 22.63 40.82
N ALA A 63 7.12 22.70 39.74
CA ALA A 63 6.69 22.17 38.45
C ALA A 63 6.43 20.67 38.63
N ALA A 64 5.24 20.21 38.21
CA ALA A 64 4.90 18.80 38.26
C ALA A 64 5.71 18.04 37.20
N ASP A 65 6.73 17.31 37.66
CA ASP A 65 7.44 16.30 36.87
C ASP A 65 6.45 15.17 36.50
N ALA A 66 6.06 15.15 35.22
CA ALA A 66 5.51 13.96 34.60
C ALA A 66 6.65 12.94 34.47
N ARG A 67 6.77 12.00 35.42
CA ARG A 67 7.62 10.80 35.22
C ARG A 67 7.01 9.94 34.12
N ALA A 68 7.38 10.25 32.89
CA ALA A 68 7.32 9.30 31.78
C ALA A 68 8.20 8.10 32.14
N CYS A 69 7.66 6.88 32.01
CA CYS A 69 8.47 5.68 32.02
C CYS A 69 9.43 5.72 30.83
N THR A 70 10.67 6.12 31.06
CA THR A 70 11.77 6.02 30.10
C THR A 70 12.29 4.58 30.11
N GLY A 71 11.75 3.76 29.21
CA GLY A 71 12.23 2.41 28.91
C GLY A 71 11.99 2.09 27.43
N ARG A 72 12.94 1.42 26.77
CA ARG A 72 13.05 1.19 25.30
C ARG A 72 11.94 0.33 24.64
N TYR A 73 10.67 0.53 24.96
CA TYR A 73 9.52 -0.19 24.37
C TYR A 73 8.26 0.71 24.26
N CYS A 74 8.40 1.93 23.76
CA CYS A 74 7.28 2.87 23.57
C CYS A 74 6.99 3.19 22.08
N ASP A 75 7.06 2.18 21.20
CA ASP A 75 6.74 2.32 19.76
C ASP A 75 5.43 1.63 19.33
N VAL A 76 4.48 1.41 20.26
CA VAL A 76 3.25 0.64 19.97
C VAL A 76 1.98 1.46 20.25
N PHE A 77 1.79 2.55 19.50
CA PHE A 77 0.49 3.23 19.38
C PHE A 77 -0.06 3.24 17.94
N THR A 78 0.64 2.64 17.00
CA THR A 78 0.40 2.84 15.56
C THR A 78 -0.90 2.22 15.00
N TYR A 79 -1.63 1.40 15.77
CA TYR A 79 -2.80 0.67 15.25
C TYR A 79 -3.91 0.40 16.29
N ALA A 80 -4.20 1.31 17.23
CA ALA A 80 -5.08 0.99 18.36
C ALA A 80 -6.35 1.86 18.39
N ASN A 81 -7.44 1.42 17.74
CA ASN A 81 -8.71 2.18 17.65
C ASN A 81 -9.89 1.56 18.43
N CYS A 82 -9.76 0.32 18.88
CA CYS A 82 -10.82 -0.44 19.54
C CYS A 82 -10.78 -0.21 21.05
N LEU A 83 -11.92 0.12 21.67
CA LEU A 83 -11.96 0.45 23.10
C LEU A 83 -12.95 -0.42 23.87
N ARG A 84 -12.57 -0.79 25.10
CA ARG A 84 -13.38 -1.59 26.02
C ARG A 84 -13.33 -1.04 27.46
N PRO A 85 -14.45 -0.65 28.09
CA PRO A 85 -14.53 -0.44 29.53
C PRO A 85 -14.17 -1.69 30.38
N VAL A 86 -13.31 -1.51 31.38
CA VAL A 86 -13.00 -2.56 32.37
C VAL A 86 -14.01 -2.52 33.51
N SER A 87 -14.70 -3.62 33.78
CA SER A 87 -15.52 -3.79 35.00
C SER A 87 -14.64 -4.22 36.17
N SER A 88 -14.49 -3.38 37.20
CA SER A 88 -13.84 -3.76 38.45
C SER A 88 -14.83 -4.44 39.40
N ILE A 89 -14.77 -5.76 39.55
CA ILE A 89 -15.05 -6.42 40.84
C ILE A 89 -13.99 -7.50 41.06
N SER A 90 -12.96 -7.17 41.84
CA SER A 90 -12.28 -8.10 42.74
C SER A 90 -11.41 -7.27 43.68
N LYS A 91 -11.87 -7.15 44.94
CA LYS A 91 -11.03 -6.71 46.05
C LYS A 91 -10.10 -7.88 46.39
N ARG A 92 -8.85 -7.84 45.94
CA ARG A 92 -7.75 -8.56 46.61
C ARG A 92 -6.50 -7.71 46.59
N THR A 93 -6.13 -7.28 47.78
CA THR A 93 -4.79 -6.82 48.16
C THR A 93 -3.80 -7.97 47.96
N GLU A 94 -2.86 -7.84 47.03
CA GLU A 94 -1.67 -8.70 46.97
C GLU A 94 -0.44 -7.85 46.64
N ASN A 95 0.40 -7.66 47.68
CA ASN A 95 1.84 -7.66 47.51
C ASN A 95 2.23 -9.04 46.96
N THR A 96 2.94 -9.13 45.83
CA THR A 96 4.13 -9.99 45.66
C THR A 96 4.66 -9.99 44.21
N HIS A 97 5.97 -10.22 44.14
CA HIS A 97 6.82 -10.52 43.00
C HIS A 97 6.21 -11.44 41.93
N VAL A 98 6.38 -11.07 40.65
CA VAL A 98 6.14 -11.94 39.49
C VAL A 98 7.46 -12.39 38.89
N THR A 99 7.74 -13.67 38.99
CA THR A 99 8.68 -14.44 38.16
C THR A 99 8.10 -14.60 36.74
N ARG A 100 8.97 -14.48 35.72
CA ARG A 100 8.63 -14.65 34.30
C ARG A 100 8.27 -16.12 33.98
N ARG A 101 7.09 -16.37 33.37
CA ARG A 101 6.88 -17.17 32.13
C ARG A 101 5.38 -17.28 31.82
N GLY A 102 5.01 -16.99 30.57
CA GLY A 102 3.70 -17.34 29.98
C GLY A 102 2.68 -16.20 29.90
N GLN A 103 2.23 -15.89 28.68
CA GLN A 103 1.11 -14.99 28.30
C GLN A 103 1.27 -13.48 28.55
N ARG A 104 1.76 -12.76 27.53
CA ARG A 104 1.60 -11.30 27.43
C ARG A 104 0.36 -10.98 26.59
N SER A 105 -0.70 -10.50 27.24
CA SER A 105 -1.76 -9.73 26.57
C SER A 105 -1.40 -8.26 26.75
N CYS A 106 -0.84 -7.61 25.72
CA CYS A 106 -0.54 -6.17 25.76
C CYS A 106 -1.87 -5.38 25.73
N GLY A 107 -2.29 -4.83 26.87
CA GLY A 107 -3.37 -3.87 26.95
C GLY A 107 -2.86 -2.59 27.62
N TYR A 108 -3.06 -1.45 26.99
CA TYR A 108 -2.74 -0.13 27.56
C TYR A 108 -4.00 0.48 28.19
N GLU A 109 -3.89 1.05 29.40
CA GLU A 109 -5.00 1.74 30.10
C GLU A 109 -4.93 3.26 29.84
N LEU A 110 -6.03 3.87 29.37
CA LEU A 110 -6.17 5.33 29.34
C LEU A 110 -6.75 5.83 30.68
N VAL A 111 -5.95 6.55 31.46
CA VAL A 111 -6.36 7.10 32.77
C VAL A 111 -6.13 8.61 32.80
N ALA A 112 -7.20 9.40 32.74
CA ALA A 112 -7.16 10.81 33.14
C ALA A 112 -7.23 10.93 34.67
N TRP A 113 -6.19 11.50 35.31
CA TRP A 113 -6.16 11.81 36.74
C TRP A 113 -6.47 13.30 36.95
N ARG A 114 -7.46 13.63 37.79
CA ARG A 114 -7.54 14.93 38.47
C ARG A 114 -7.33 14.72 39.97
N GLY A 115 -6.54 15.60 40.57
CA GLY A 115 -6.07 15.49 41.94
C GLY A 115 -7.17 15.48 43.01
N ARG A 116 -6.89 14.67 44.03
CA ARG A 116 -7.41 14.58 45.42
C ARG A 116 -8.91 14.86 45.69
N HIS A 117 -9.55 13.79 46.17
CA HIS A 117 -10.84 13.69 46.87
C HIS A 117 -12.11 13.78 46.01
N ALA A 118 -12.46 12.67 45.37
CA ALA A 118 -13.82 12.12 45.37
C ALA A 118 -13.76 10.66 44.90
N ALA A 119 -14.49 9.77 45.57
CA ALA A 119 -14.73 8.41 45.11
C ALA A 119 -15.56 8.45 43.82
N CYS A 120 -14.92 8.70 42.68
CA CYS A 120 -15.55 8.68 41.37
C CYS A 120 -15.29 7.31 40.73
N GLY A 121 -16.34 6.59 40.36
CA GLY A 121 -16.22 5.32 39.62
C GLY A 121 -15.35 5.53 38.39
N CYS A 122 -14.11 5.04 38.42
CA CYS A 122 -13.19 5.22 37.31
C CYS A 122 -13.58 4.28 36.16
N THR A 123 -14.29 4.80 35.16
CA THR A 123 -14.40 4.13 33.85
C THR A 123 -13.00 3.97 33.28
N ARG A 124 -12.45 2.75 33.33
CA ARG A 124 -11.14 2.41 32.74
C ARG A 124 -11.35 1.95 31.31
N LEU A 125 -10.57 2.48 30.37
CA LEU A 125 -10.60 2.06 28.97
C LEU A 125 -9.36 1.24 28.64
N ARG A 126 -9.55 0.06 28.06
CA ARG A 126 -8.52 -0.76 27.44
C ARG A 126 -8.53 -0.56 25.93
N VAL A 127 -7.34 -0.36 25.34
CA VAL A 127 -7.19 -0.26 23.88
C VAL A 127 -6.81 -1.63 23.29
N LEU A 128 -7.45 -2.03 22.19
CA LEU A 128 -7.06 -3.19 21.38
C LEU A 128 -6.42 -2.73 20.07
N GLN A 129 -5.48 -3.53 19.58
CA GLN A 129 -4.77 -3.32 18.32
C GLN A 129 -5.61 -3.88 17.15
N GLY A 130 -5.72 -3.12 16.07
CA GLY A 130 -6.48 -3.47 14.86
C GLY A 130 -6.83 -2.24 14.02
N GLY A 131 -6.95 -2.44 12.71
CA GLY A 131 -7.49 -1.40 11.81
C GLY A 131 -8.98 -1.13 12.09
N ARG A 132 -9.50 0.03 11.69
CA ARG A 132 -10.90 0.41 11.98
C ARG A 132 -11.91 -0.58 11.42
N MET A 133 -11.65 -1.13 10.23
CA MET A 133 -12.47 -2.19 9.63
C MET A 133 -12.51 -3.48 10.46
N GLU A 134 -11.38 -3.87 11.05
CA GLU A 134 -11.30 -5.00 11.98
C GLU A 134 -12.02 -4.67 13.28
N CYS A 135 -11.88 -3.44 13.77
CA CYS A 135 -12.58 -2.96 14.96
C CYS A 135 -14.09 -3.03 14.84
N LEU A 136 -14.68 -2.72 13.67
CA LEU A 136 -16.12 -2.89 13.47
C LEU A 136 -16.56 -4.34 13.73
N ASN A 137 -15.80 -5.32 13.24
CA ASN A 137 -16.10 -6.73 13.50
C ASN A 137 -15.91 -7.11 14.97
N LEU A 138 -14.85 -6.61 15.63
CA LEU A 138 -14.61 -6.85 17.05
C LEU A 138 -15.70 -6.24 17.94
N VAL A 139 -16.23 -5.06 17.58
CA VAL A 139 -17.36 -4.43 18.26
C VAL A 139 -18.63 -5.24 18.06
N GLN A 140 -18.92 -5.68 16.82
CA GLN A 140 -20.07 -6.55 16.56
C GLN A 140 -20.02 -7.84 17.38
N GLN A 141 -18.82 -8.40 17.55
CA GLN A 141 -18.57 -9.65 18.30
C GLN A 141 -18.40 -9.44 19.81
N ARG A 142 -18.59 -8.21 20.33
CA ARG A 142 -18.43 -7.85 21.75
C ARG A 142 -17.02 -8.14 22.31
N GLN A 143 -16.02 -8.22 21.43
CA GLN A 143 -14.62 -8.26 21.83
C GLN A 143 -14.09 -6.85 22.15
N ALA A 144 -14.66 -5.84 21.50
CA ALA A 144 -14.56 -4.42 21.83
C ALA A 144 -15.97 -3.85 22.07
N ASP A 145 -16.07 -2.70 22.75
CA ASP A 145 -17.37 -2.08 23.03
C ASP A 145 -17.67 -0.93 22.06
N PHE A 146 -16.65 -0.14 21.68
CA PHE A 146 -16.82 0.97 20.74
C PHE A 146 -15.55 1.31 19.95
N VAL A 147 -15.72 2.08 18.88
CA VAL A 147 -14.67 2.52 17.96
C VAL A 147 -15.02 3.91 17.38
N PRO A 148 -14.03 4.80 17.15
CA PRO A 148 -14.26 6.04 16.41
C PRO A 148 -14.49 5.76 14.93
N VAL A 149 -15.48 6.44 14.36
CA VAL A 149 -15.95 6.22 12.99
C VAL A 149 -16.17 7.53 12.24
N ASP A 150 -15.75 7.55 10.97
CA ASP A 150 -16.24 8.52 10.00
C ASP A 150 -17.64 8.07 9.49
N PRO A 151 -18.44 8.96 8.88
CA PRO A 151 -19.70 8.56 8.22
C PRO A 151 -19.53 7.40 7.21
N GLU A 152 -18.37 7.35 6.54
CA GLU A 152 -18.02 6.27 5.62
C GLU A 152 -17.83 4.92 6.36
N ASP A 153 -17.34 4.92 7.59
CA ASP A 153 -17.21 3.71 8.43
C ASP A 153 -18.57 3.30 9.03
N MET A 154 -19.42 4.27 9.38
CA MET A 154 -20.81 4.03 9.79
C MET A 154 -21.60 3.30 8.70
N TYR A 155 -21.34 3.65 7.43
CA TYR A 155 -21.93 2.95 6.29
C TYR A 155 -21.45 1.50 6.22
N VAL A 156 -20.14 1.26 6.32
CA VAL A 156 -19.58 -0.11 6.38
C VAL A 156 -20.26 -0.90 7.50
N ALA A 157 -20.31 -0.34 8.71
CA ALA A 157 -20.89 -0.97 9.88
C ALA A 157 -22.34 -1.39 9.62
N SER A 158 -23.12 -0.55 8.93
CA SER A 158 -24.52 -0.85 8.59
C SER A 158 -24.71 -2.03 7.62
N LYS A 159 -23.66 -2.41 6.88
CA LYS A 159 -23.68 -3.54 5.94
C LYS A 159 -23.19 -4.85 6.57
N ILE A 160 -22.74 -4.82 7.83
CA ILE A 160 -22.38 -6.05 8.55
C ILE A 160 -23.67 -6.85 8.84
N PRO A 161 -23.71 -8.16 8.54
CA PRO A 161 -24.89 -8.98 8.80
C PRO A 161 -25.28 -8.98 10.27
N ASN A 162 -26.59 -8.86 10.55
CA ASN A 162 -27.16 -8.89 11.90
C ASN A 162 -26.58 -7.84 12.85
N GLN A 163 -26.07 -6.74 12.30
CA GLN A 163 -25.51 -5.66 13.09
C GLN A 163 -26.57 -4.96 13.94
N ASP A 164 -26.15 -4.52 15.12
CA ASP A 164 -26.96 -3.78 16.08
C ASP A 164 -26.20 -2.53 16.58
N PHE A 165 -25.42 -1.92 15.70
CA PHE A 165 -24.60 -0.77 16.05
C PHE A 165 -25.46 0.47 16.36
N VAL A 166 -24.90 1.31 17.24
CA VAL A 166 -25.47 2.60 17.63
C VAL A 166 -24.38 3.67 17.57
N VAL A 167 -24.69 4.79 16.92
CA VAL A 167 -23.87 6.02 16.98
C VAL A 167 -24.32 6.77 18.23
N PHE A 168 -23.47 6.75 19.26
CA PHE A 168 -23.83 7.24 20.58
C PHE A 168 -23.06 8.51 20.99
N GLN A 169 -22.10 8.97 20.20
CA GLN A 169 -21.48 10.26 20.44
C GLN A 169 -20.97 10.86 19.14
N VAL A 170 -20.97 12.18 19.02
CA VAL A 170 -20.53 12.88 17.81
C VAL A 170 -19.45 13.91 18.12
N TYR A 171 -18.53 14.09 17.19
CA TYR A 171 -17.42 15.05 17.31
C TYR A 171 -17.68 16.22 16.38
N ARG A 172 -17.88 17.38 17.00
CA ARG A 172 -18.17 18.66 16.36
C ARG A 172 -16.97 19.61 16.45
N THR A 173 -17.11 20.78 15.87
CA THR A 173 -16.15 21.89 16.00
C THR A 173 -16.60 22.83 17.11
N ASP A 174 -15.66 23.49 17.79
CA ASP A 174 -16.01 24.57 18.73
C ASP A 174 -16.64 25.77 18.02
N ASP A 175 -16.36 25.92 16.72
CA ASP A 175 -17.02 26.87 15.83
C ASP A 175 -18.53 26.59 15.68
N GLU A 176 -18.95 25.31 15.74
CA GLU A 176 -20.32 24.87 15.41
C GLU A 176 -20.76 23.72 16.36
N PRO A 177 -20.81 23.96 17.69
CA PRO A 177 -21.04 22.91 18.69
C PRO A 177 -22.47 22.36 18.66
N ASP A 178 -23.42 23.14 18.16
CA ASP A 178 -24.85 22.78 18.09
C ASP A 178 -25.30 22.39 16.69
N ALA A 179 -24.45 22.56 15.67
CA ALA A 179 -24.80 22.24 14.30
C ALA A 179 -25.09 20.75 14.14
N GLU A 180 -26.21 20.45 13.49
CA GLU A 180 -26.65 19.08 13.31
C GLU A 180 -25.67 18.25 12.46
N PHE A 181 -25.10 18.87 11.42
CA PHE A 181 -24.21 18.22 10.48
C PHE A 181 -22.88 18.96 10.32
N ARG A 182 -21.85 18.22 9.87
CA ARG A 182 -20.49 18.74 9.69
C ARG A 182 -20.38 19.73 8.56
N PHE A 183 -21.03 19.43 7.44
CA PHE A 183 -21.04 20.29 6.26
C PHE A 183 -22.42 20.25 5.64
N GLU A 184 -23.11 21.38 5.61
CA GLU A 184 -24.32 21.53 4.82
C GLU A 184 -23.97 22.03 3.42
N ALA A 185 -24.24 21.22 2.40
CA ALA A 185 -23.92 21.56 1.01
C ALA A 185 -24.96 22.53 0.46
N VAL A 186 -24.46 23.61 -0.14
CA VAL A 186 -25.28 24.67 -0.74
C VAL A 186 -24.75 25.04 -2.11
N ILE A 187 -25.67 25.53 -2.93
CA ILE A 187 -25.35 26.23 -4.16
C ILE A 187 -25.49 27.72 -3.93
N VAL A 188 -24.49 28.48 -4.37
CA VAL A 188 -24.53 29.93 -4.38
C VAL A 188 -24.51 30.42 -5.83
N VAL A 189 -25.41 31.34 -6.15
CA VAL A 189 -25.52 31.99 -7.46
C VAL A 189 -25.61 33.50 -7.30
N HIS A 190 -25.33 34.25 -8.36
CA HIS A 190 -25.66 35.67 -8.43
C HIS A 190 -27.18 35.88 -8.33
N LYS A 191 -27.63 36.95 -7.68
CA LYS A 191 -29.06 37.25 -7.48
C LYS A 191 -29.81 37.31 -8.82
N ASP A 192 -29.20 37.90 -9.84
CA ASP A 192 -29.80 38.21 -11.14
C ASP A 192 -29.66 37.07 -12.16
N LEU A 193 -29.01 35.94 -11.81
CA LEU A 193 -28.88 34.79 -12.72
C LEU A 193 -30.28 34.28 -13.10
N PRO A 194 -30.70 34.23 -14.37
CA PRO A 194 -32.05 33.82 -14.74
C PRO A 194 -32.22 32.29 -14.63
N ILE A 195 -32.39 31.81 -13.39
CA ILE A 195 -32.56 30.39 -13.05
C ILE A 195 -33.76 30.21 -12.12
N ASN A 196 -34.61 29.26 -12.45
CA ASN A 196 -35.77 28.84 -11.67
C ASN A 196 -35.91 27.31 -11.56
N ASN A 197 -34.97 26.54 -12.13
CA ASN A 197 -34.88 25.09 -12.01
C ASN A 197 -33.41 24.63 -12.11
N LEU A 198 -33.06 23.52 -11.47
CA LEU A 198 -31.72 22.96 -11.50
C LEU A 198 -31.28 22.47 -12.88
N ASP A 199 -32.22 22.15 -13.78
CA ASP A 199 -31.87 21.70 -15.12
C ASP A 199 -31.17 22.81 -15.94
N GLN A 200 -31.49 24.07 -15.63
CA GLN A 200 -30.87 25.27 -16.24
C GLN A 200 -29.44 25.53 -15.74
N LEU A 201 -28.90 24.67 -14.86
CA LEU A 201 -27.47 24.67 -14.59
C LEU A 201 -26.65 24.21 -15.81
N GLN A 202 -27.29 23.52 -16.77
CA GLN A 202 -26.66 23.15 -18.03
C GLN A 202 -26.15 24.39 -18.78
N GLY A 203 -24.90 24.33 -19.25
CA GLY A 203 -24.24 25.40 -19.99
C GLY A 203 -23.64 26.49 -19.10
N LEU A 204 -23.91 26.51 -17.80
CA LEU A 204 -23.35 27.52 -16.90
C LEU A 204 -21.86 27.29 -16.58
N LYS A 205 -21.22 28.33 -16.08
CA LYS A 205 -19.85 28.34 -15.55
C LYS A 205 -19.81 27.97 -14.08
N SER A 206 -19.14 26.87 -13.70
CA SER A 206 -19.23 26.29 -12.36
C SER A 206 -17.96 26.34 -11.53
N CYS A 207 -18.09 26.71 -10.25
CA CYS A 207 -17.01 26.82 -9.30
C CYS A 207 -17.10 25.71 -8.26
N HIS A 208 -16.05 24.88 -8.17
CA HIS A 208 -16.05 23.70 -7.31
C HIS A 208 -14.92 23.76 -6.28
N THR A 209 -15.15 23.15 -5.13
CA THR A 209 -14.08 23.05 -4.12
C THR A 209 -12.88 22.18 -4.56
N GLY A 210 -13.08 21.33 -5.58
CA GLY A 210 -12.11 20.39 -6.16
C GLY A 210 -12.62 18.95 -6.20
N VAL A 211 -11.92 18.12 -6.97
CA VAL A 211 -12.32 16.73 -7.27
C VAL A 211 -12.44 15.87 -6.00
N ASN A 212 -13.37 14.91 -5.99
CA ASN A 212 -13.58 13.95 -4.90
C ASN A 212 -13.92 14.59 -3.53
N ARG A 213 -14.31 15.87 -3.48
CA ARG A 213 -14.78 16.53 -2.25
C ARG A 213 -16.30 16.46 -2.13
N ASN A 214 -16.81 16.46 -0.89
CA ASN A 214 -18.24 16.29 -0.63
C ASN A 214 -19.11 17.37 -1.29
N VAL A 215 -19.10 18.59 -0.74
CA VAL A 215 -20.04 19.65 -1.14
C VAL A 215 -19.75 20.22 -2.53
N GLY A 216 -18.50 20.16 -2.99
CA GLY A 216 -18.09 20.72 -4.27
C GLY A 216 -17.97 19.72 -5.41
N TYR A 217 -18.20 18.42 -5.20
CA TYR A 217 -18.07 17.43 -6.27
C TYR A 217 -19.04 16.25 -6.10
N LYS A 218 -18.91 15.47 -5.03
CA LYS A 218 -19.71 14.24 -4.81
C LYS A 218 -21.20 14.54 -4.68
N ILE A 219 -21.58 15.50 -3.84
CA ILE A 219 -22.98 15.88 -3.63
C ILE A 219 -23.57 16.49 -4.92
N PRO A 220 -22.92 17.47 -5.59
CA PRO A 220 -23.38 17.96 -6.88
C PRO A 220 -23.60 16.85 -7.91
N LEU A 221 -22.65 15.93 -8.08
CA LEU A 221 -22.80 14.78 -8.98
C LEU A 221 -23.98 13.90 -8.60
N THR A 222 -24.12 13.56 -7.31
CA THR A 222 -25.23 12.73 -6.79
C THR A 222 -26.60 13.31 -7.12
N MET A 223 -26.74 14.63 -7.03
CA MET A 223 -28.01 15.31 -7.26
C MET A 223 -28.28 15.54 -8.75
N LEU A 224 -27.26 15.99 -9.50
CA LEU A 224 -27.40 16.28 -10.92
C LEU A 224 -27.66 15.00 -11.73
N MET A 225 -27.04 13.87 -11.39
CA MET A 225 -27.25 12.61 -12.12
C MET A 225 -28.69 12.07 -12.04
N LYS A 226 -29.50 12.55 -11.08
CA LYS A 226 -30.93 12.25 -10.97
C LYS A 226 -31.78 13.05 -11.95
N ARG A 227 -31.21 14.05 -12.64
CA ARG A 227 -31.89 14.87 -13.64
C ARG A 227 -31.70 14.27 -15.03
N SER A 228 -32.73 14.31 -15.86
CA SER A 228 -32.69 13.80 -17.23
C SER A 228 -31.73 14.59 -18.13
N VAL A 229 -31.56 15.88 -17.86
CA VAL A 229 -30.66 16.78 -18.60
C VAL A 229 -29.17 16.49 -18.37
N PHE A 230 -28.83 15.82 -17.25
CA PHE A 230 -27.45 15.52 -16.93
C PHE A 230 -26.95 14.34 -17.77
N PRO A 231 -25.74 14.41 -18.37
CA PRO A 231 -25.23 13.33 -19.21
C PRO A 231 -25.14 12.00 -18.45
N LYS A 232 -25.47 10.91 -19.14
CA LYS A 232 -25.31 9.55 -18.61
C LYS A 232 -23.82 9.23 -18.40
N MET A 233 -23.53 8.44 -17.38
CA MET A 233 -22.18 8.10 -16.93
C MET A 233 -21.85 6.60 -17.05
N ASN A 234 -22.63 5.84 -17.81
CA ASN A 234 -22.53 4.39 -17.95
C ASN A 234 -21.83 3.95 -19.26
N ASN A 235 -20.88 4.74 -19.77
CA ASN A 235 -20.12 4.32 -20.94
C ASN A 235 -18.96 3.38 -20.52
N HIS A 236 -19.09 2.10 -20.84
CA HIS A 236 -18.15 1.07 -20.40
C HIS A 236 -16.77 1.09 -21.08
N SER A 237 -16.60 1.84 -22.17
CA SER A 237 -15.30 2.00 -22.83
C SER A 237 -14.31 2.88 -22.04
N ILE A 238 -14.78 3.61 -21.03
CA ILE A 238 -13.95 4.47 -20.17
C ILE A 238 -14.24 4.20 -18.70
N SER A 239 -13.32 4.59 -17.82
CA SER A 239 -13.49 4.38 -16.38
C SER A 239 -14.67 5.20 -15.81
N PRO A 240 -15.28 4.79 -14.68
CA PRO A 240 -16.30 5.56 -13.99
C PRO A 240 -15.86 7.00 -13.65
N LYS A 241 -14.59 7.18 -13.28
CA LYS A 241 -14.03 8.52 -13.03
C LYS A 241 -14.01 9.37 -14.29
N GLU A 242 -13.62 8.79 -15.43
CA GLU A 242 -13.65 9.51 -16.70
C GLU A 242 -15.08 9.84 -17.13
N ASN A 243 -16.04 8.94 -16.89
CA ASN A 243 -17.45 9.21 -17.11
C ASN A 243 -17.95 10.43 -16.32
N GLU A 244 -17.57 10.57 -15.04
CA GLU A 244 -17.90 11.76 -14.24
C GLU A 244 -17.31 13.04 -14.84
N LEU A 245 -16.02 13.01 -15.20
CA LEU A 245 -15.34 14.17 -15.80
C LEU A 245 -16.00 14.55 -17.13
N LYS A 246 -16.22 13.58 -18.02
CA LYS A 246 -16.87 13.76 -19.32
C LYS A 246 -18.30 14.30 -19.18
N ALA A 247 -19.05 13.82 -18.18
CA ALA A 247 -20.41 14.29 -17.93
C ALA A 247 -20.40 15.74 -17.44
N LEU A 248 -19.57 16.08 -16.45
CA LEU A 248 -19.42 17.45 -15.97
C LEU A 248 -18.95 18.40 -17.07
N SER A 249 -18.00 17.96 -17.90
CA SER A 249 -17.39 18.78 -18.94
C SER A 249 -18.33 19.04 -20.13
N ARG A 250 -19.37 18.22 -20.29
CA ARG A 250 -20.46 18.41 -21.26
C ARG A 250 -21.62 19.18 -20.66
N PHE A 251 -21.83 19.07 -19.36
CA PHE A 251 -22.92 19.73 -18.65
C PHE A 251 -22.62 21.20 -18.39
N PHE A 252 -21.41 21.55 -17.94
CA PHE A 252 -20.97 22.92 -17.70
C PHE A 252 -20.09 23.42 -18.85
N SER A 253 -20.19 24.71 -19.19
CA SER A 253 -19.39 25.30 -20.28
C SER A 253 -17.93 25.49 -19.88
N GLN A 254 -17.69 25.92 -18.64
CA GLN A 254 -16.36 26.05 -18.03
C GLN A 254 -16.49 25.76 -16.54
N SER A 255 -15.43 25.23 -15.93
CA SER A 255 -15.40 24.99 -14.49
C SER A 255 -14.04 25.29 -13.87
N CYS A 256 -13.99 25.35 -12.54
CA CYS A 256 -12.76 25.11 -11.80
C CYS A 256 -12.89 23.89 -10.89
N ILE A 257 -12.29 22.76 -11.28
CA ILE A 257 -12.25 21.49 -10.55
C ILE A 257 -10.80 21.02 -10.39
N VAL A 258 -10.08 21.61 -9.44
CA VAL A 258 -8.67 21.25 -9.19
C VAL A 258 -8.49 19.87 -8.51
N GLY A 259 -7.25 19.40 -8.51
CA GLY A 259 -6.78 18.25 -7.74
C GLY A 259 -6.40 17.06 -8.61
N ALA A 260 -5.99 15.96 -8.00
CA ALA A 260 -5.66 14.73 -8.73
C ALA A 260 -6.94 13.96 -9.10
N TRP A 261 -7.34 14.04 -10.35
CA TRP A 261 -8.49 13.34 -10.94
C TRP A 261 -8.23 11.85 -11.07
N SER A 262 -6.98 11.46 -11.33
CA SER A 262 -6.51 10.06 -11.29
C SER A 262 -5.41 9.88 -10.24
N PRO A 263 -5.32 8.71 -9.57
CA PRO A 263 -4.14 8.39 -8.77
C PRO A 263 -2.90 8.14 -9.65
N ASN A 264 -3.06 7.79 -10.93
CA ASN A 264 -1.96 7.67 -11.91
C ASN A 264 -1.63 9.05 -12.52
N PRO A 265 -0.41 9.59 -12.32
CA PRO A 265 -0.03 10.91 -12.86
C PRO A 265 -0.15 11.03 -14.38
N LYS A 266 0.17 9.98 -15.15
CA LYS A 266 0.07 10.02 -16.62
C LYS A 266 -1.39 10.18 -17.06
N THR A 267 -2.28 9.37 -16.48
CA THR A 267 -3.73 9.48 -16.71
C THR A 267 -4.29 10.82 -16.25
N ASP A 268 -3.84 11.33 -15.10
CA ASP A 268 -4.28 12.62 -14.55
C ASP A 268 -3.97 13.79 -15.50
N SER A 269 -2.72 13.86 -15.99
CA SER A 269 -2.30 14.86 -16.96
C SER A 269 -3.05 14.73 -18.29
N TYR A 270 -3.23 13.50 -18.78
CA TYR A 270 -3.99 13.23 -20.00
C TYR A 270 -5.44 13.71 -19.88
N TRP A 271 -6.13 13.39 -18.78
CA TRP A 271 -7.50 13.83 -18.57
C TRP A 271 -7.61 15.35 -18.42
N LYS A 272 -6.68 16.00 -17.72
CA LYS A 272 -6.66 17.48 -17.62
C LYS A 272 -6.53 18.15 -18.98
N SER A 273 -5.75 17.57 -19.89
CA SER A 273 -5.68 18.05 -21.27
C SER A 273 -6.98 17.78 -22.04
N LYS A 274 -7.53 16.56 -21.94
CA LYS A 274 -8.74 16.14 -22.66
C LYS A 274 -10.01 16.88 -22.22
N TYR A 275 -10.14 17.19 -20.93
CA TYR A 275 -11.29 17.86 -20.31
C TYR A 275 -10.89 19.23 -19.74
N SER A 276 -10.08 19.98 -20.49
CA SER A 276 -9.50 21.25 -20.06
C SER A 276 -10.53 22.31 -19.67
N GLN A 277 -11.77 22.23 -20.17
CA GLN A 277 -12.85 23.12 -19.76
C GLN A 277 -13.15 23.02 -18.26
N LEU A 278 -12.87 21.89 -17.61
CA LEU A 278 -13.07 21.72 -16.17
C LEU A 278 -12.05 22.49 -15.32
N CYS A 279 -11.01 23.05 -15.95
CA CYS A 279 -9.95 23.84 -15.31
C CYS A 279 -9.96 25.31 -15.74
N ALA A 280 -10.81 25.70 -16.70
CA ALA A 280 -10.77 27.00 -17.36
C ALA A 280 -11.03 28.20 -16.43
N LEU A 281 -11.75 28.00 -15.31
CA LEU A 281 -12.01 29.06 -14.32
C LEU A 281 -11.06 29.03 -13.13
N CYS A 282 -10.07 28.14 -13.14
CA CYS A 282 -9.06 28.09 -12.08
C CYS A 282 -8.04 29.22 -12.23
N GLU A 283 -7.30 29.51 -11.16
CA GLU A 283 -6.26 30.55 -11.17
C GLU A 283 -5.14 30.16 -12.14
N TYR A 284 -4.77 28.87 -12.12
CA TYR A 284 -3.78 28.31 -13.03
C TYR A 284 -4.36 27.14 -13.83
N PRO A 285 -5.10 27.39 -14.94
CA PRO A 285 -5.77 26.35 -15.71
C PRO A 285 -4.85 25.22 -16.19
N ASN A 286 -3.61 25.55 -16.56
CA ASN A 286 -2.61 24.56 -17.01
C ASN A 286 -2.13 23.61 -15.88
N LYS A 287 -2.21 24.05 -14.63
CA LYS A 287 -1.81 23.27 -13.45
C LYS A 287 -3.02 22.52 -12.87
N CYS A 288 -4.15 23.21 -12.73
CA CYS A 288 -5.43 22.70 -12.22
C CYS A 288 -5.27 21.82 -10.96
N ASN A 289 -4.47 22.30 -10.02
CA ASN A 289 -4.11 21.59 -8.80
C ASN A 289 -3.90 22.57 -7.64
N TYR A 290 -3.95 22.07 -6.42
CA TYR A 290 -3.72 22.88 -5.22
C TYR A 290 -2.24 23.35 -5.12
N PRO A 291 -1.97 24.47 -4.42
CA PRO A 291 -2.93 25.53 -4.08
C PRO A 291 -3.40 26.29 -5.35
N ASP A 292 -4.65 26.73 -5.32
CA ASP A 292 -5.30 27.54 -6.36
C ASP A 292 -6.35 28.44 -5.70
N ASN A 293 -6.29 29.75 -5.97
CA ASN A 293 -7.09 30.77 -5.29
C ASN A 293 -8.60 30.63 -5.53
N PHE A 294 -9.00 29.98 -6.61
CA PHE A 294 -10.38 29.73 -7.01
C PHE A 294 -10.88 28.33 -6.65
N SER A 295 -10.10 27.60 -5.85
CA SER A 295 -10.44 26.28 -5.34
C SER A 295 -10.70 26.24 -3.83
N GLY A 296 -11.25 25.13 -3.36
CA GLY A 296 -11.65 25.00 -1.96
C GLY A 296 -12.95 25.72 -1.62
N TYR A 297 -13.33 25.74 -0.34
CA TYR A 297 -14.64 26.23 0.07
C TYR A 297 -14.81 27.73 -0.16
N GLU A 298 -13.79 28.51 0.17
CA GLU A 298 -13.74 29.96 -0.03
C GLU A 298 -13.38 30.31 -1.48
N GLY A 299 -12.40 29.63 -2.07
CA GLY A 299 -12.00 29.89 -3.45
C GLY A 299 -13.12 29.62 -4.46
N ALA A 300 -14.01 28.65 -4.21
CA ALA A 300 -15.20 28.47 -5.04
C ALA A 300 -16.14 29.70 -5.02
N LEU A 301 -16.24 30.41 -3.89
CA LEU A 301 -16.99 31.67 -3.80
C LEU A 301 -16.24 32.81 -4.48
N ARG A 302 -14.91 32.88 -4.35
CA ARG A 302 -14.08 33.84 -5.12
C ARG A 302 -14.17 33.60 -6.62
N CYS A 303 -14.26 32.37 -7.07
CA CYS A 303 -14.47 32.03 -8.48
C CYS A 303 -15.81 32.58 -9.00
N LEU A 304 -16.86 32.46 -8.18
CA LEU A 304 -18.20 33.00 -8.49
C LEU A 304 -18.19 34.54 -8.50
N ALA A 305 -17.58 35.16 -7.49
CA ALA A 305 -17.59 36.61 -7.33
C ALA A 305 -16.64 37.31 -8.30
N HIS A 306 -15.44 36.76 -8.53
CA HIS A 306 -14.31 37.48 -9.16
C HIS A 306 -13.79 36.88 -10.45
N ASN A 307 -14.17 35.65 -10.82
CA ASN A 307 -13.62 34.98 -12.02
C ASN A 307 -14.68 34.53 -13.03
N GLY A 308 -15.81 35.23 -13.07
CA GLY A 308 -16.87 34.99 -14.06
C GLY A 308 -17.61 33.66 -13.88
N GLY A 309 -17.49 33.00 -12.73
CA GLY A 309 -18.36 31.88 -12.36
C GLY A 309 -19.81 32.33 -12.23
N GLN A 310 -20.74 31.42 -12.52
CA GLN A 310 -22.19 31.67 -12.41
C GLN A 310 -22.82 30.87 -11.28
N VAL A 311 -22.21 29.74 -10.90
CA VAL A 311 -22.67 28.87 -9.82
C VAL A 311 -21.48 28.37 -9.01
N ALA A 312 -21.57 28.41 -7.68
CA ALA A 312 -20.58 27.83 -6.76
C ALA A 312 -21.17 26.75 -5.88
N PHE A 313 -20.45 25.64 -5.78
CA PHE A 313 -20.78 24.53 -4.90
C PHE A 313 -19.86 24.56 -3.67
N THR A 314 -20.41 24.90 -2.51
CA THR A 314 -19.65 25.06 -1.26
C THR A 314 -20.49 24.68 -0.04
N LYS A 315 -20.07 25.10 1.17
CA LYS A 315 -20.79 24.86 2.42
C LYS A 315 -21.14 26.14 3.17
N VAL A 316 -22.25 26.10 3.91
CA VAL A 316 -22.86 27.25 4.62
C VAL A 316 -21.84 28.08 5.41
N ILE A 317 -21.02 27.47 6.27
CA ILE A 317 -20.04 28.21 7.09
C ILE A 317 -19.07 29.07 6.26
N PHE A 318 -18.63 28.60 5.07
CA PHE A 318 -17.76 29.43 4.22
C PHE A 318 -18.53 30.52 3.48
N VAL A 319 -19.81 30.31 3.18
CA VAL A 319 -20.67 31.37 2.64
C VAL A 319 -20.82 32.49 3.67
N LYS A 320 -21.20 32.14 4.91
CA LYS A 320 -21.36 33.13 5.99
C LYS A 320 -20.03 33.88 6.24
N LYS A 321 -18.91 33.16 6.35
CA LYS A 321 -17.57 33.78 6.51
C LYS A 321 -17.19 34.69 5.36
N PHE A 322 -17.40 34.27 4.12
CA PHE A 322 -17.05 35.06 2.92
C PHE A 322 -17.78 36.41 2.91
N PHE A 323 -19.04 36.45 3.34
CA PHE A 323 -19.84 37.67 3.44
C PHE A 323 -19.80 38.36 4.82
N GLY A 324 -18.90 37.95 5.71
CA GLY A 324 -18.76 38.59 7.03
C GLY A 324 -19.93 38.36 8.00
N LEU A 325 -20.77 37.36 7.74
CA LEU A 325 -21.93 37.03 8.56
C LEU A 325 -21.56 36.09 9.72
N PRO A 326 -22.26 36.19 10.87
CA PRO A 326 -22.03 35.31 12.00
C PRO A 326 -22.43 33.87 11.67
N VAL A 327 -21.72 32.90 12.27
CA VAL A 327 -22.01 31.46 12.12
C VAL A 327 -21.49 30.67 13.32
N GLY A 328 -22.38 29.94 13.98
CA GLY A 328 -22.07 29.23 15.22
C GLY A 328 -21.51 30.18 16.28
N THR A 329 -20.31 29.91 16.79
CA THR A 329 -19.63 30.77 17.77
C THR A 329 -18.81 31.91 17.14
N ILE A 330 -18.75 31.99 15.81
CA ILE A 330 -17.95 32.97 15.08
C ILE A 330 -18.79 34.24 14.88
N PRO A 331 -18.32 35.40 15.40
CA PRO A 331 -19.03 36.67 15.24
C PRO A 331 -18.95 37.18 13.81
N ALA A 332 -19.78 38.17 13.50
CA ALA A 332 -19.70 38.91 12.25
C ALA A 332 -18.32 39.58 12.10
N SER A 333 -17.80 39.63 10.88
CA SER A 333 -16.53 40.27 10.55
C SER A 333 -16.70 41.19 9.35
N PRO A 334 -15.89 42.26 9.20
CA PRO A 334 -15.91 43.05 7.98
C PRO A 334 -15.63 42.18 6.75
N SER A 335 -16.41 42.37 5.68
CA SER A 335 -16.17 41.78 4.37
C SER A 335 -16.41 42.82 3.29
N ASN A 336 -15.63 42.74 2.21
CA ASN A 336 -15.82 43.55 1.01
C ASN A 336 -16.94 42.98 0.11
N GLU A 337 -17.41 41.77 0.40
CA GLU A 337 -18.40 41.06 -0.38
C GLU A 337 -19.80 41.38 0.11
N ASN A 338 -20.69 41.80 -0.80
CA ASN A 338 -22.09 42.08 -0.44
C ASN A 338 -22.96 40.82 -0.55
N PRO A 339 -23.49 40.25 0.56
CA PRO A 339 -24.36 39.07 0.51
C PRO A 339 -25.67 39.28 -0.27
N ASP A 340 -26.11 40.53 -0.43
CA ASP A 340 -27.38 40.85 -1.11
C ASP A 340 -27.27 40.72 -2.64
N GLU A 341 -26.05 40.59 -3.18
CA GLU A 341 -25.78 40.30 -4.60
C GLU A 341 -25.83 38.79 -4.92
N PHE A 342 -25.96 37.94 -3.90
CA PHE A 342 -25.95 36.48 -4.06
C PHE A 342 -27.17 35.82 -3.45
N ARG A 343 -27.47 34.58 -3.87
CA ARG A 343 -28.58 33.78 -3.34
C ARG A 343 -28.16 32.32 -3.18
N TYR A 344 -28.76 31.62 -2.23
CA TYR A 344 -28.78 30.17 -2.23
C TYR A 344 -29.76 29.67 -3.31
N LEU A 345 -29.37 28.67 -4.10
CA LEU A 345 -30.25 28.00 -5.04
C LEU A 345 -30.75 26.68 -4.45
N CYS A 346 -32.06 26.56 -4.30
CA CYS A 346 -32.73 25.45 -3.66
C CYS A 346 -33.02 24.30 -4.64
N THR A 347 -33.35 23.12 -4.11
CA THR A 347 -33.62 21.91 -4.92
C THR A 347 -34.88 22.01 -5.76
N ASP A 348 -35.82 22.87 -5.37
CA ASP A 348 -37.05 23.22 -6.09
C ASP A 348 -36.84 24.35 -7.12
N GLY A 349 -35.61 24.86 -7.24
CA GLY A 349 -35.26 25.95 -8.16
C GLY A 349 -35.52 27.36 -7.60
N SER A 350 -36.10 27.48 -6.41
CA SER A 350 -36.26 28.77 -5.73
C SER A 350 -34.91 29.34 -5.27
N LYS A 351 -34.89 30.65 -5.01
CA LYS A 351 -33.71 31.36 -4.51
C LYS A 351 -34.00 31.96 -3.13
N VAL A 352 -33.07 31.74 -2.20
CA VAL A 352 -33.18 32.25 -0.83
C VAL A 352 -32.04 33.24 -0.54
N PRO A 353 -32.30 34.39 0.10
CA PRO A 353 -31.26 35.33 0.52
C PRO A 353 -30.16 34.68 1.36
N ILE A 354 -28.91 35.14 1.20
CA ILE A 354 -27.76 34.59 1.94
C ILE A 354 -27.91 34.77 3.46
N ARG A 355 -28.60 35.84 3.88
CA ARG A 355 -28.85 36.15 5.29
C ARG A 355 -29.81 35.18 5.95
N ASP A 356 -30.75 34.62 5.17
CA ASP A 356 -31.80 33.74 5.66
C ASP A 356 -31.28 32.30 5.90
N LYS A 357 -32.19 31.42 6.31
CA LYS A 357 -31.91 30.00 6.50
C LYS A 357 -31.58 29.36 5.14
N PRO A 358 -30.41 28.72 4.98
CA PRO A 358 -30.03 28.11 3.71
C PRO A 358 -30.92 26.91 3.38
N CYS A 359 -31.20 26.72 2.09
CA CYS A 359 -31.77 25.49 1.57
C CYS A 359 -30.64 24.54 1.15
N THR A 360 -30.52 23.41 1.83
CA THR A 360 -29.37 22.49 1.72
C THR A 360 -29.77 21.24 0.93
N TRP A 361 -28.88 20.76 0.06
CA TRP A 361 -29.18 19.61 -0.81
C TRP A 361 -28.96 18.28 -0.09
N ALA A 362 -27.83 18.22 0.60
CA ALA A 362 -27.40 17.13 1.44
C ALA A 362 -26.41 17.68 2.46
N ALA A 363 -26.19 16.91 3.51
CA ALA A 363 -25.19 17.25 4.49
C ALA A 363 -24.19 16.11 4.66
N ARG A 364 -22.96 16.43 5.06
CA ARG A 364 -22.04 15.42 5.57
C ARG A 364 -22.25 15.32 7.08
N PRO A 365 -22.60 14.15 7.63
CA PRO A 365 -22.70 13.96 9.07
C PRO A 365 -21.37 14.19 9.79
N TRP A 366 -21.46 14.44 11.09
CA TRP A 366 -20.28 14.45 11.95
C TRP A 366 -19.70 13.04 12.10
N GLN A 367 -18.38 12.97 12.22
CA GLN A 367 -17.70 11.77 12.72
C GLN A 367 -18.05 11.58 14.20
N GLY A 368 -17.80 10.41 14.76
CA GLY A 368 -18.19 10.15 16.15
C GLY A 368 -17.75 8.79 16.65
N LEU A 369 -18.48 8.29 17.65
CA LEU A 369 -18.27 6.98 18.25
C LEU A 369 -19.45 6.07 17.98
N LEU A 370 -19.11 4.84 17.62
CA LEU A 370 -20.04 3.77 17.33
C LEU A 370 -19.72 2.59 18.23
N GLY A 371 -20.76 2.01 18.84
CA GLY A 371 -20.69 0.83 19.68
C GLY A 371 -21.81 -0.15 19.35
N HIS A 372 -21.79 -1.33 19.94
CA HIS A 372 -22.93 -2.26 19.89
C HIS A 372 -24.06 -1.79 20.82
N GLN A 373 -25.27 -2.34 20.69
CA GLN A 373 -26.44 -1.84 21.40
C GLN A 373 -26.32 -1.96 22.93
N ASP A 374 -25.58 -2.93 23.45
CA ASP A 374 -25.42 -3.15 24.91
C ASP A 374 -24.64 -2.00 25.59
N VAL A 375 -23.89 -1.19 24.83
CA VAL A 375 -23.21 0.02 25.36
C VAL A 375 -24.19 1.02 25.94
N LEU A 376 -25.44 1.03 25.46
CA LEU A 376 -26.48 1.94 25.93
C LEU A 376 -26.77 1.80 27.43
N ALA A 377 -26.57 0.62 28.01
CA ALA A 377 -26.75 0.38 29.44
C ALA A 377 -25.73 1.13 30.33
N LYS A 378 -24.57 1.52 29.78
CA LYS A 378 -23.49 2.22 30.51
C LYS A 378 -23.10 3.53 29.81
N LEU A 379 -24.04 4.15 29.11
CA LEU A 379 -23.76 5.25 28.19
C LEU A 379 -23.26 6.52 28.89
N THR A 380 -23.94 6.94 29.97
CA THR A 380 -23.58 8.17 30.71
C THR A 380 -22.15 8.18 31.23
N PRO A 381 -21.68 7.20 32.02
CA PRO A 381 -20.30 7.20 32.52
C PRO A 381 -19.25 7.04 31.41
N LEU A 382 -19.63 6.46 30.27
CA LEU A 382 -18.75 6.38 29.10
C LEU A 382 -18.60 7.73 28.41
N ARG A 383 -19.71 8.41 28.10
CA ARG A 383 -19.73 9.75 27.48
C ARG A 383 -18.98 10.78 28.30
N GLU A 384 -19.18 10.77 29.62
CA GLU A 384 -18.47 11.62 30.59
C GLU A 384 -16.95 11.42 30.47
N LYS A 385 -16.50 10.15 30.43
CA LYS A 385 -15.08 9.82 30.33
C LYS A 385 -14.46 10.29 29.01
N ILE A 386 -15.19 10.14 27.91
CA ILE A 386 -14.73 10.57 26.58
C ILE A 386 -14.59 12.08 26.50
N LYS A 387 -15.57 12.85 27.04
CA LYS A 387 -15.49 14.31 27.14
C LYS A 387 -14.26 14.75 27.94
N GLN A 388 -14.04 14.18 29.13
CA GLN A 388 -12.87 14.49 29.95
C GLN A 388 -11.55 14.23 29.23
N LEU A 389 -11.46 13.14 28.45
CA LEU A 389 -10.27 12.84 27.66
C LEU A 389 -10.10 13.84 26.51
N ALA A 390 -11.18 14.19 25.81
CA ALA A 390 -11.14 15.20 24.76
C ALA A 390 -10.65 16.55 25.31
N ASP A 391 -11.21 17.02 26.43
CA ASP A 391 -10.82 18.29 27.05
C ASP A 391 -9.36 18.26 27.52
N ALA A 392 -8.92 17.15 28.13
CA ALA A 392 -7.55 17.00 28.59
C ALA A 392 -6.52 16.95 27.45
N GLY A 393 -6.90 16.37 26.31
CA GLY A 393 -6.05 16.28 25.11
C GLY A 393 -6.13 17.50 24.18
N ALA A 394 -7.13 18.38 24.35
CA ALA A 394 -7.41 19.46 23.41
C ALA A 394 -6.24 20.43 23.22
N SER A 395 -5.47 20.73 24.29
CA SER A 395 -4.34 21.66 24.23
C SER A 395 -3.13 21.04 23.54
N THR A 396 -2.66 19.88 24.03
CA THR A 396 -1.41 19.23 23.63
C THR A 396 -1.54 18.29 22.43
N LYS A 397 -2.76 17.83 22.13
CA LYS A 397 -3.08 16.92 21.01
C LYS A 397 -2.10 15.74 20.92
N PRO A 398 -1.94 14.96 22.00
CA PRO A 398 -1.06 13.79 22.02
C PRO A 398 -1.52 12.77 20.98
N GLU A 399 -0.66 11.82 20.62
CA GLU A 399 -0.96 10.83 19.56
C GLU A 399 -2.32 10.14 19.77
N TRP A 400 -2.62 9.67 21.00
CA TRP A 400 -3.88 9.01 21.32
C TRP A 400 -5.13 9.87 21.06
N PHE A 401 -5.01 11.20 21.06
CA PHE A 401 -6.11 12.11 20.78
C PHE A 401 -6.67 11.89 19.37
N THR A 402 -5.77 11.70 18.40
CA THR A 402 -6.14 11.48 16.99
C THR A 402 -6.18 9.99 16.65
N SER A 403 -5.17 9.21 17.06
CA SER A 403 -4.97 7.82 16.65
C SER A 403 -5.83 6.81 17.41
N VAL A 404 -6.34 7.17 18.61
CA VAL A 404 -7.17 6.29 19.44
C VAL A 404 -8.60 6.80 19.54
N LEU A 405 -8.79 8.09 19.88
CA LEU A 405 -10.13 8.68 20.01
C LEU A 405 -10.73 9.19 18.70
N GLY A 406 -9.94 9.34 17.62
CA GLY A 406 -10.42 9.87 16.35
C GLY A 406 -10.81 11.35 16.37
N LEU A 407 -10.35 12.11 17.38
CA LEU A 407 -10.51 13.57 17.44
C LEU A 407 -9.52 14.24 16.48
N THR A 408 -9.75 15.50 16.12
CA THR A 408 -8.80 16.27 15.31
C THR A 408 -8.59 17.67 15.87
N LYS A 409 -7.59 18.38 15.37
CA LYS A 409 -7.35 19.80 15.72
C LYS A 409 -8.60 20.67 15.59
N LYS A 410 -9.49 20.37 14.62
CA LYS A 410 -10.71 21.14 14.38
C LYS A 410 -11.96 20.50 14.96
N THR A 411 -12.02 19.16 14.99
CA THR A 411 -13.21 18.41 15.42
C THR A 411 -12.92 17.65 16.69
N HIS A 412 -13.07 18.34 17.83
CA HIS A 412 -12.84 17.76 19.15
C HIS A 412 -13.88 18.15 20.20
N HIS A 413 -14.89 18.96 19.83
CA HIS A 413 -16.03 19.20 20.69
C HIS A 413 -16.90 17.93 20.75
N VAL A 414 -16.90 17.25 21.89
CA VAL A 414 -17.62 16.00 22.06
C VAL A 414 -19.06 16.30 22.49
N ALA A 415 -20.00 16.10 21.57
CA ALA A 415 -21.42 16.34 21.81
C ALA A 415 -22.18 15.03 22.00
N ASP A 416 -23.12 15.02 22.94
CA ASP A 416 -24.05 13.93 23.11
C ASP A 416 -25.18 14.06 22.09
N ASN A 417 -25.57 12.94 21.51
CA ASN A 417 -26.70 12.84 20.59
C ASN A 417 -27.76 11.88 21.14
N ILE A 418 -28.96 11.92 20.57
CA ILE A 418 -29.89 10.81 20.71
C ILE A 418 -29.25 9.63 19.96
N SER A 419 -29.03 8.52 20.67
CA SER A 419 -28.43 7.32 20.08
C SER A 419 -29.24 6.88 18.87
N ILE A 420 -28.55 6.67 17.75
CA ILE A 420 -29.19 6.46 16.45
C ILE A 420 -28.45 5.36 15.69
N LYS A 421 -29.16 4.54 14.91
CA LYS A 421 -28.52 3.53 14.07
C LYS A 421 -27.66 4.21 12.99
N PRO A 422 -26.51 3.64 12.62
CA PRO A 422 -25.61 4.23 11.63
C PRO A 422 -26.31 4.61 10.32
N VAL A 423 -27.11 3.71 9.76
CA VAL A 423 -27.83 3.97 8.49
C VAL A 423 -28.85 5.10 8.62
N ASP A 424 -29.53 5.22 9.75
CA ASP A 424 -30.55 6.25 9.97
C ASP A 424 -29.88 7.62 10.16
N TYR A 425 -28.72 7.67 10.82
CA TYR A 425 -27.90 8.88 10.94
C TYR A 425 -27.40 9.37 9.57
N LEU A 426 -27.00 8.46 8.68
CA LEU A 426 -26.60 8.81 7.31
C LEU A 426 -27.80 9.25 6.46
N LYS A 427 -28.95 8.56 6.57
CA LYS A 427 -30.18 8.90 5.86
C LYS A 427 -30.72 10.28 6.23
N LYS A 428 -30.66 10.66 7.51
CA LYS A 428 -31.08 11.99 7.98
C LYS A 428 -30.34 13.14 7.27
N ALA A 429 -29.11 12.88 6.80
CA ALA A 429 -28.29 13.85 6.07
C ALA A 429 -28.34 13.71 4.55
N ASN A 430 -29.17 12.80 4.02
CA ASN A 430 -29.14 12.34 2.61
C ASN A 430 -27.74 11.85 2.18
N TYR A 431 -26.90 11.42 3.11
CA TYR A 431 -25.51 11.08 2.83
C TYR A 431 -25.33 9.62 2.38
N THR A 432 -26.30 8.74 2.68
CA THR A 432 -26.32 7.37 2.17
C THR A 432 -26.28 7.35 0.64
N GLU A 433 -27.06 8.23 -0.01
CA GLU A 433 -27.08 8.34 -1.47
C GLU A 433 -25.73 8.80 -2.05
N VAL A 434 -25.02 9.66 -1.32
CA VAL A 434 -23.69 10.15 -1.71
C VAL A 434 -22.65 9.02 -1.63
N ILE A 435 -22.76 8.15 -0.62
CA ILE A 435 -21.89 6.98 -0.47
C ILE A 435 -22.23 5.91 -1.51
N GLU A 436 -23.52 5.65 -1.72
CA GLU A 436 -24.05 4.64 -2.65
C GLU A 436 -24.07 5.09 -4.11
N ARG A 437 -23.61 6.31 -4.39
CA ARG A 437 -23.55 6.89 -5.73
C ARG A 437 -22.93 5.93 -6.74
N GLY A 438 -23.67 5.67 -7.80
CA GLY A 438 -23.23 4.90 -8.95
C GLY A 438 -23.03 5.77 -10.20
N HIS A 439 -23.02 5.11 -11.35
CA HIS A 439 -22.85 5.72 -12.67
C HIS A 439 -23.95 5.35 -13.66
N GLY A 440 -24.93 4.55 -13.20
CA GLY A 440 -26.05 4.05 -13.97
C GLY A 440 -25.84 2.58 -14.35
N PRO A 441 -26.92 1.78 -14.47
CA PRO A 441 -26.79 0.36 -14.78
C PRO A 441 -26.33 0.12 -16.24
N PRO A 442 -25.59 -0.98 -16.49
CA PRO A 442 -24.94 -1.81 -15.47
C PRO A 442 -23.78 -1.04 -14.81
N GLU A 443 -23.61 -1.19 -13.49
CA GLU A 443 -22.50 -0.54 -12.79
C GLU A 443 -21.17 -1.21 -13.17
N HIS A 444 -20.08 -0.42 -13.24
CA HIS A 444 -18.75 -0.97 -13.46
C HIS A 444 -18.27 -1.74 -12.23
N VAL A 445 -17.86 -2.99 -12.47
CA VAL A 445 -17.30 -3.89 -11.46
C VAL A 445 -15.97 -4.41 -11.95
N VAL A 446 -14.95 -4.40 -11.09
CA VAL A 446 -13.64 -5.00 -11.33
C VAL A 446 -13.50 -6.20 -10.41
N ARG A 447 -13.41 -7.40 -10.98
CA ARG A 447 -13.37 -8.70 -10.31
C ARG A 447 -11.93 -9.14 -10.10
N LEU A 448 -11.44 -9.01 -8.88
CA LEU A 448 -10.12 -9.49 -8.48
C LEU A 448 -10.17 -10.98 -8.19
N CYS A 449 -9.34 -11.76 -8.90
CA CYS A 449 -9.16 -13.16 -8.61
C CYS A 449 -8.25 -13.37 -7.40
N ILE A 450 -8.63 -14.29 -6.51
CA ILE A 450 -7.89 -14.65 -5.32
C ILE A 450 -7.81 -16.17 -5.16
N THR A 451 -6.81 -16.66 -4.43
CA THR A 451 -6.47 -18.09 -4.36
C THR A 451 -6.66 -18.73 -2.98
N SER A 452 -7.27 -18.03 -2.02
CA SER A 452 -7.50 -18.58 -0.67
C SER A 452 -8.66 -17.92 0.07
N ASN A 453 -9.29 -18.66 1.00
CA ASN A 453 -10.39 -18.13 1.81
C ASN A 453 -10.02 -16.87 2.61
N VAL A 454 -8.76 -16.78 3.08
CA VAL A 454 -8.26 -15.61 3.81
C VAL A 454 -8.13 -14.41 2.88
N ALA A 455 -7.64 -14.63 1.65
CA ALA A 455 -7.62 -13.59 0.62
C ALA A 455 -9.03 -13.17 0.20
N LEU A 456 -10.00 -14.09 0.16
CA LEU A 456 -11.40 -13.77 -0.16
C LEU A 456 -11.99 -12.83 0.89
N ALA A 457 -11.78 -13.15 2.17
CA ALA A 457 -12.23 -12.33 3.28
C ALA A 457 -11.58 -10.93 3.25
N LYS A 458 -10.26 -10.85 3.01
CA LYS A 458 -9.56 -9.56 2.87
C LYS A 458 -10.06 -8.77 1.66
N CYS A 459 -10.29 -9.43 0.52
CA CYS A 459 -10.81 -8.80 -0.69
C CYS A 459 -12.22 -8.24 -0.48
N ARG A 460 -13.12 -9.00 0.15
CA ARG A 460 -14.49 -8.53 0.47
C ARG A 460 -14.48 -7.35 1.44
N ALA A 461 -13.65 -7.39 2.47
CA ALA A 461 -13.47 -6.26 3.38
C ALA A 461 -12.93 -5.02 2.66
N MET A 462 -11.96 -5.21 1.77
CA MET A 462 -11.39 -4.16 0.91
C MET A 462 -12.44 -3.59 -0.05
N ALA A 463 -13.29 -4.42 -0.65
CA ALA A 463 -14.35 -4.01 -1.57
C ALA A 463 -15.38 -3.11 -0.89
N VAL A 464 -15.84 -3.50 0.29
CA VAL A 464 -16.79 -2.70 1.09
C VAL A 464 -16.16 -1.38 1.55
N PHE A 465 -14.89 -1.41 1.98
CA PHE A 465 -14.14 -0.22 2.35
C PHE A 465 -13.93 0.74 1.17
N ALA A 466 -13.50 0.23 0.01
CA ALA A 466 -13.32 1.04 -1.20
C ALA A 466 -14.62 1.72 -1.61
N PHE A 467 -15.72 0.94 -1.61
CA PHE A 467 -17.04 1.45 -1.95
C PHE A 467 -17.49 2.59 -1.02
N SER A 468 -17.34 2.40 0.30
CA SER A 468 -17.75 3.42 1.29
C SER A 468 -16.94 4.72 1.19
N ARG A 469 -15.73 4.65 0.65
CA ARG A 469 -14.83 5.79 0.43
C ARG A 469 -14.99 6.43 -0.96
N ASP A 470 -16.06 6.11 -1.69
CA ASP A 470 -16.39 6.63 -3.03
C ASP A 470 -15.33 6.27 -4.09
N ILE A 471 -14.65 5.14 -3.91
CA ILE A 471 -13.74 4.58 -4.92
C ILE A 471 -14.57 3.69 -5.86
N ARG A 472 -14.38 3.90 -7.17
CA ARG A 472 -15.08 3.21 -8.26
C ARG A 472 -14.09 2.96 -9.41
N PRO A 473 -14.14 1.86 -10.18
CA PRO A 473 -15.14 0.79 -10.18
C PRO A 473 -15.30 0.03 -8.86
N ARG A 474 -16.46 -0.56 -8.63
CA ARG A 474 -16.68 -1.42 -7.47
C ARG A 474 -15.75 -2.64 -7.58
N LEU A 475 -15.08 -2.99 -6.50
CA LEU A 475 -14.31 -4.23 -6.44
C LEU A 475 -15.27 -5.40 -6.15
N ASP A 476 -15.08 -6.49 -6.87
CA ASP A 476 -15.66 -7.80 -6.56
C ASP A 476 -14.55 -8.85 -6.48
N CYS A 477 -14.87 -10.00 -5.87
CA CYS A 477 -13.88 -10.99 -5.47
C CYS A 477 -14.29 -12.37 -5.95
N VAL A 478 -13.47 -12.96 -6.82
CA VAL A 478 -13.67 -14.29 -7.40
C VAL A 478 -12.57 -15.19 -6.87
N GLN A 479 -12.93 -16.39 -6.38
CA GLN A 479 -11.97 -17.32 -5.82
C GLN A 479 -11.77 -18.51 -6.75
N GLU A 480 -10.51 -18.79 -7.05
CA GLU A 480 -10.08 -20.00 -7.76
C GLU A 480 -9.12 -20.83 -6.87
N PRO A 481 -8.93 -22.13 -7.16
CA PRO A 481 -8.09 -22.98 -6.32
C PRO A 481 -6.58 -22.75 -6.52
N SER A 482 -6.15 -22.21 -7.65
CA SER A 482 -4.73 -21.96 -7.94
C SER A 482 -4.48 -20.64 -8.70
N ALA A 483 -3.22 -20.21 -8.75
CA ALA A 483 -2.83 -19.03 -9.53
C ALA A 483 -3.03 -19.26 -11.04
N ALA A 484 -2.76 -20.47 -11.54
CA ALA A 484 -3.01 -20.84 -12.93
C ALA A 484 -4.50 -20.76 -13.30
N ASP A 485 -5.38 -21.20 -12.40
CA ASP A 485 -6.84 -21.11 -12.60
C ASP A 485 -7.31 -19.64 -12.56
N CYS A 486 -6.75 -18.83 -11.67
CA CYS A 486 -7.01 -17.38 -11.67
C CYS A 486 -6.58 -16.69 -12.97
N LEU A 487 -5.42 -17.07 -13.52
CA LEU A 487 -4.93 -16.53 -14.79
C LEU A 487 -5.81 -16.97 -15.96
N ARG A 488 -6.26 -18.23 -15.95
CA ARG A 488 -7.21 -18.77 -16.94
C ARG A 488 -8.54 -18.05 -16.90
N SER A 489 -9.11 -17.87 -15.70
CA SER A 489 -10.34 -17.11 -15.47
C SER A 489 -10.25 -15.65 -15.93
N SER A 490 -9.04 -15.10 -16.03
CA SER A 490 -8.78 -13.72 -16.49
C SER A 490 -8.50 -13.61 -18.00
N GLN A 491 -8.49 -14.71 -18.75
CA GLN A 491 -8.31 -14.72 -20.20
C GLN A 491 -9.55 -14.21 -20.94
N SER A 492 -9.39 -13.78 -22.19
CA SER A 492 -10.52 -13.49 -23.07
C SER A 492 -10.95 -14.74 -23.86
N GLU A 493 -12.26 -14.90 -24.02
CA GLU A 493 -12.92 -15.98 -24.77
C GLU A 493 -12.48 -16.06 -26.25
N TRP A 494 -11.97 -14.95 -26.82
CA TRP A 494 -11.55 -14.82 -28.22
C TRP A 494 -10.05 -15.08 -28.44
N ALA A 495 -9.36 -15.61 -27.43
CA ALA A 495 -7.95 -16.02 -27.48
C ALA A 495 -7.74 -17.30 -28.32
N TYR A 496 -7.97 -17.19 -29.63
CA TYR A 496 -7.44 -18.00 -30.74
C TYR A 496 -8.20 -19.30 -31.16
N GLU A 497 -8.66 -19.28 -32.42
CA GLU A 497 -9.43 -20.30 -33.14
C GLU A 497 -8.59 -21.51 -33.63
N GLU A 498 -7.27 -21.56 -33.36
CA GLU A 498 -6.38 -22.62 -33.87
C GLU A 498 -5.45 -23.26 -32.80
N ARG A 499 -5.99 -23.71 -31.66
CA ARG A 499 -5.31 -24.75 -30.86
C ARG A 499 -6.20 -25.97 -30.61
N PRO A 500 -5.71 -27.20 -30.91
CA PRO A 500 -6.50 -28.39 -30.71
C PRO A 500 -6.54 -28.79 -29.22
N LEU A 501 -7.79 -28.93 -28.75
CA LEU A 501 -8.28 -30.06 -27.96
C LEU A 501 -7.53 -30.39 -26.65
N CYS A 502 -8.01 -29.81 -25.53
CA CYS A 502 -8.11 -30.39 -24.16
C CYS A 502 -8.23 -29.30 -23.07
N ILE A 503 -8.88 -28.15 -23.34
CA ILE A 503 -9.31 -27.23 -22.29
C ILE A 503 -10.84 -27.29 -22.26
N PRO A 504 -11.48 -27.75 -21.15
CA PRO A 504 -12.93 -27.78 -21.07
C PRO A 504 -13.47 -26.36 -21.29
N GLN A 505 -14.59 -26.26 -22.03
CA GLN A 505 -15.37 -25.05 -22.24
C GLN A 505 -15.94 -24.51 -20.92
N VAL A 506 -15.08 -23.89 -20.11
CA VAL A 506 -15.48 -23.07 -18.97
C VAL A 506 -15.66 -21.66 -19.49
N GLN A 507 -16.66 -20.96 -18.98
CA GLN A 507 -17.07 -19.63 -19.42
C GLN A 507 -15.95 -18.62 -19.08
N ASP A 508 -14.96 -18.47 -19.96
CA ASP A 508 -13.69 -17.78 -19.72
C ASP A 508 -13.86 -16.25 -19.83
N ASN A 509 -14.42 -15.69 -18.75
CA ASN A 509 -14.33 -14.29 -18.33
C ASN A 509 -14.78 -14.25 -16.86
N GLY A 510 -14.23 -15.10 -16.00
CA GLY A 510 -14.61 -15.21 -14.59
C GLY A 510 -14.11 -14.03 -13.75
N SER A 511 -12.93 -13.49 -14.09
CA SER A 511 -12.27 -12.40 -13.37
C SER A 511 -11.65 -11.36 -14.30
N ASP A 512 -11.45 -10.13 -13.82
CA ASP A 512 -10.86 -9.03 -14.61
C ASP A 512 -9.36 -8.86 -14.37
N LEU A 513 -8.85 -9.32 -13.22
CA LEU A 513 -7.43 -9.27 -12.91
C LEU A 513 -6.98 -10.37 -11.94
N ALA A 514 -5.75 -10.85 -12.16
CA ALA A 514 -5.07 -11.80 -11.29
C ALA A 514 -3.62 -11.35 -11.03
N SER A 515 -3.11 -11.61 -9.83
CA SER A 515 -1.72 -11.32 -9.48
C SER A 515 -0.80 -12.48 -9.80
N VAL A 516 0.40 -12.19 -10.29
CA VAL A 516 1.52 -13.13 -10.35
C VAL A 516 2.78 -12.50 -9.77
N ASP A 517 3.72 -13.33 -9.38
CA ASP A 517 4.97 -12.91 -8.77
C ASP A 517 6.15 -13.03 -9.75
N ASP A 518 7.12 -12.13 -9.59
CA ASP A 518 8.46 -12.21 -10.14
C ASP A 518 8.48 -12.54 -11.66
N MET A 519 9.20 -13.58 -12.10
CA MET A 519 9.32 -13.92 -13.52
C MET A 519 8.08 -14.56 -14.14
N GLN A 520 7.09 -14.94 -13.34
CA GLN A 520 5.85 -15.50 -13.86
C GLN A 520 5.05 -14.46 -14.65
N VAL A 521 5.34 -13.16 -14.53
CA VAL A 521 4.68 -12.09 -15.31
C VAL A 521 4.82 -12.32 -16.82
N ALA A 522 6.03 -12.65 -17.29
CA ALA A 522 6.28 -12.86 -18.70
C ALA A 522 5.72 -14.20 -19.19
N SER A 523 5.82 -15.25 -18.37
CA SER A 523 5.23 -16.57 -18.64
C SER A 523 3.70 -16.48 -18.75
N ALA A 524 3.07 -15.82 -17.77
CA ALA A 524 1.63 -15.57 -17.73
C ALA A 524 1.15 -14.79 -18.96
N SER A 525 1.88 -13.75 -19.36
CA SER A 525 1.53 -12.99 -20.55
C SER A 525 1.53 -13.84 -21.81
N LYS A 526 2.52 -14.72 -21.98
CA LYS A 526 2.64 -15.57 -23.18
C LYS A 526 1.64 -16.71 -23.18
N GLN A 527 1.48 -17.37 -22.04
CA GLN A 527 0.62 -18.55 -21.92
C GLN A 527 -0.86 -18.16 -21.89
N TYR A 528 -1.20 -17.02 -21.29
CA TYR A 528 -2.58 -16.59 -21.07
C TYR A 528 -2.98 -15.34 -21.86
N LEU A 529 -2.12 -14.83 -22.74
CA LEU A 529 -2.35 -13.60 -23.53
C LEU A 529 -2.72 -12.37 -22.69
N LEU A 530 -2.28 -12.34 -21.43
CA LEU A 530 -2.53 -11.24 -20.51
C LEU A 530 -1.44 -10.17 -20.64
N HIS A 531 -1.74 -8.96 -20.16
CA HIS A 531 -0.76 -7.89 -20.01
C HIS A 531 -0.83 -7.28 -18.60
N PRO A 532 0.29 -6.77 -18.09
CA PRO A 532 0.35 -6.18 -16.76
C PRO A 532 -0.31 -4.80 -16.75
N VAL A 533 -1.08 -4.54 -15.69
CA VAL A 533 -1.81 -3.28 -15.50
C VAL A 533 -1.12 -2.42 -14.45
N PHE A 534 -0.80 -3.02 -13.29
CA PHE A 534 -0.10 -2.36 -12.20
C PHE A 534 0.72 -3.36 -11.38
N HIS A 535 1.70 -2.86 -10.65
CA HIS A 535 2.62 -3.66 -9.86
C HIS A 535 2.92 -3.02 -8.49
N GLU A 536 3.41 -3.83 -7.56
CA GLU A 536 3.85 -3.37 -6.24
C GLU A 536 5.11 -2.51 -6.35
N VAL A 537 5.16 -1.44 -5.56
CA VAL A 537 6.38 -0.64 -5.36
C VAL A 537 6.79 -0.65 -3.89
N TYR A 538 8.09 -0.52 -3.67
CA TYR A 538 8.74 -0.67 -2.39
C TYR A 538 9.54 0.59 -2.02
N GLY A 539 10.07 0.63 -0.80
CA GLY A 539 10.89 1.74 -0.29
C GLY A 539 10.10 2.76 0.54
N ALA A 540 10.86 3.56 1.31
CA ALA A 540 10.33 4.57 2.23
C ALA A 540 10.39 5.98 1.62
N GLY A 541 9.41 6.83 1.97
CA GLY A 541 9.35 8.23 1.53
C GLY A 541 8.44 8.47 0.31
N ASP A 542 8.81 9.46 -0.51
CA ASP A 542 8.02 9.91 -1.66
C ASP A 542 8.43 9.25 -2.98
N VAL A 543 9.64 8.69 -3.07
CA VAL A 543 10.11 7.91 -4.21
C VAL A 543 9.87 6.44 -3.89
N LYS A 544 8.85 5.86 -4.52
CA LYS A 544 8.55 4.43 -4.44
C LYS A 544 8.90 3.81 -5.77
N THR A 545 9.73 2.78 -5.74
CA THR A 545 10.21 2.11 -6.94
C THR A 545 10.04 0.60 -6.82
N PRO A 546 9.94 -0.11 -7.95
CA PRO A 546 10.23 -1.54 -7.95
C PRO A 546 11.67 -1.80 -7.46
N HIS A 547 11.96 -3.05 -7.15
CA HIS A 547 13.35 -3.45 -6.93
C HIS A 547 14.12 -3.44 -8.25
N TYR A 548 15.43 -3.34 -8.17
CA TYR A 548 16.35 -3.41 -9.31
C TYR A 548 17.36 -4.53 -9.09
N ALA A 549 17.70 -5.22 -10.17
CA ALA A 549 18.89 -6.06 -10.21
C ALA A 549 20.11 -5.13 -10.33
N VAL A 550 21.04 -5.23 -9.40
CA VAL A 550 22.25 -4.41 -9.37
C VAL A 550 23.51 -5.26 -9.31
N ALA A 551 24.61 -4.70 -9.82
CA ALA A 551 25.96 -5.24 -9.64
C ALA A 551 26.71 -4.34 -8.66
N VAL A 552 27.20 -4.91 -7.56
CA VAL A 552 27.90 -4.18 -6.50
C VAL A 552 29.37 -4.58 -6.48
N VAL A 553 30.26 -3.60 -6.35
CA VAL A 553 31.71 -3.78 -6.29
C VAL A 553 32.28 -2.99 -5.11
N LYS A 554 33.45 -3.40 -4.61
CA LYS A 554 34.22 -2.58 -3.66
C LYS A 554 34.71 -1.31 -4.36
N LYS A 555 34.77 -0.20 -3.62
CA LYS A 555 35.44 1.03 -4.07
C LYS A 555 36.91 0.75 -4.38
N ASN A 556 37.50 1.53 -5.28
CA ASN A 556 38.91 1.41 -5.72
C ASN A 556 39.25 0.11 -6.47
N THR A 557 38.26 -0.65 -6.92
CA THR A 557 38.46 -1.71 -7.90
C THR A 557 38.51 -1.12 -9.31
N GLN A 558 39.04 -1.87 -10.28
CA GLN A 558 39.29 -1.40 -11.66
C GLN A 558 38.14 -1.68 -12.67
N TYR A 559 36.99 -2.14 -12.17
CA TYR A 559 35.85 -2.58 -13.00
C TYR A 559 34.90 -1.43 -13.32
N ASP A 560 34.73 -1.05 -14.58
CA ASP A 560 33.78 0.00 -14.97
C ASP A 560 32.69 -0.52 -15.91
N LYS A 561 32.89 -1.70 -16.51
CA LYS A 561 31.92 -2.35 -17.39
C LYS A 561 31.94 -3.88 -17.21
N ILE A 562 30.91 -4.56 -17.73
CA ILE A 562 30.77 -6.02 -17.56
C ILE A 562 31.91 -6.79 -18.24
N GLU A 563 32.48 -6.24 -19.31
CA GLU A 563 33.59 -6.85 -20.04
C GLU A 563 34.86 -6.95 -19.18
N ASP A 564 35.04 -6.07 -18.21
CA ASP A 564 36.19 -6.06 -17.28
C ASP A 564 36.12 -7.21 -16.26
N LEU A 565 34.96 -7.87 -16.14
CA LEU A 565 34.71 -8.96 -15.20
C LEU A 565 34.89 -10.34 -15.82
N ARG A 566 35.36 -10.43 -17.07
CA ARG A 566 35.53 -11.70 -17.79
C ARG A 566 36.81 -12.41 -17.37
N GLY A 567 36.68 -13.64 -16.86
CA GLY A 567 37.81 -14.53 -16.58
C GLY A 567 38.58 -14.95 -17.85
N LYS A 568 39.85 -15.34 -17.68
CA LYS A 568 40.65 -15.85 -18.81
C LYS A 568 40.05 -17.17 -19.33
N ARG A 569 39.93 -17.28 -20.65
CA ARG A 569 39.54 -18.51 -21.35
C ARG A 569 40.74 -19.47 -21.36
N PHE A 570 40.56 -20.73 -20.98
CA PHE A 570 41.51 -21.79 -21.35
C PHE A 570 41.37 -22.01 -22.86
N GLU A 571 42.22 -21.38 -23.67
CA GLU A 571 42.45 -21.85 -25.02
C GLU A 571 43.31 -23.11 -24.93
N ASN A 572 42.77 -24.23 -25.41
CA ASN A 572 43.52 -25.46 -25.61
C ASN A 572 44.71 -25.17 -26.55
N TYR A 573 45.91 -25.11 -25.99
CA TYR A 573 47.17 -25.27 -26.73
C TYR A 573 47.29 -26.71 -27.23
N PHE A 574 46.47 -27.10 -28.21
CA PHE A 574 46.70 -28.28 -29.02
C PHE A 574 46.30 -27.96 -30.44
N SER A 575 47.27 -27.47 -31.22
CA SER A 575 47.44 -27.60 -32.68
C SER A 575 48.27 -26.43 -33.20
N ALA A 576 49.60 -26.47 -32.99
CA ALA A 576 50.52 -25.73 -33.86
C ALA A 576 51.22 -26.78 -34.74
N PRO A 577 51.07 -26.74 -36.08
CA PRO A 577 51.83 -27.61 -36.96
C PRO A 577 53.29 -27.15 -36.98
N LEU A 578 54.21 -28.08 -36.71
CA LEU A 578 55.64 -27.92 -36.93
C LEU A 578 55.89 -27.66 -38.43
N HIS A 579 56.13 -26.40 -38.79
CA HIS A 579 56.78 -26.07 -40.06
C HIS A 579 58.29 -26.00 -39.83
N ILE A 580 58.97 -27.11 -40.12
CA ILE A 580 60.39 -27.14 -40.43
C ILE A 580 60.52 -26.76 -41.91
N ASN A 581 61.16 -25.63 -42.18
CA ASN A 581 61.79 -25.24 -43.44
C ASN A 581 62.71 -24.06 -43.06
N SER A 582 63.97 -23.91 -43.43
CA SER A 582 65.00 -24.74 -44.05
C SER A 582 66.23 -23.83 -44.05
N VAL A 583 67.40 -24.37 -43.66
CA VAL A 583 68.78 -23.97 -44.06
C VAL A 583 69.03 -22.47 -44.33
N GLN A 584 69.66 -21.78 -43.38
CA GLN A 584 70.29 -20.49 -43.66
C GLN A 584 71.75 -20.72 -44.05
N ALA A 585 72.08 -20.37 -45.29
CA ALA A 585 73.39 -20.51 -45.89
C ALA A 585 74.45 -19.67 -45.16
N PHE A 586 75.62 -20.29 -44.96
CA PHE A 586 76.87 -19.62 -44.62
C PHE A 586 77.31 -18.72 -45.78
N LEU A 587 77.64 -17.47 -45.47
CA LEU A 587 78.50 -16.63 -46.31
C LEU A 587 79.64 -16.11 -45.43
N CYS A 588 80.80 -16.74 -45.56
CA CYS A 588 82.08 -16.17 -45.17
C CYS A 588 82.66 -15.48 -46.41
N THR A 589 83.03 -14.21 -46.31
CA THR A 589 83.88 -13.54 -47.30
C THR A 589 85.33 -13.57 -46.81
N SER A 590 86.21 -14.00 -47.70
CA SER A 590 87.65 -14.18 -47.55
C SER A 590 88.44 -12.86 -47.63
N GLU A 591 89.54 -12.77 -46.90
CA GLU A 591 90.90 -12.57 -47.46
C GLU A 591 91.96 -12.74 -46.34
N SER A 592 92.99 -13.54 -46.67
CA SER A 592 94.17 -13.94 -45.87
C SER A 592 95.23 -12.82 -45.75
N PRO A 593 96.41 -12.95 -45.07
CA PRO A 593 97.01 -14.11 -44.39
C PRO A 593 97.64 -13.85 -42.99
N GLU A 594 98.07 -14.94 -42.34
CA GLU A 594 99.14 -15.05 -41.33
C GLU A 594 98.91 -14.70 -39.83
N PHE A 595 99.02 -15.77 -39.02
CA PHE A 595 99.31 -15.89 -37.57
C PHE A 595 98.26 -15.55 -36.49
N ALA A 596 97.82 -16.64 -35.84
CA ALA A 596 97.69 -16.84 -34.37
C ALA A 596 96.29 -16.88 -33.69
N ARG A 597 96.06 -18.05 -33.06
CA ARG A 597 95.24 -18.41 -31.88
C ARG A 597 93.70 -18.32 -31.96
N THR A 598 93.10 -19.49 -31.82
CA THR A 598 91.68 -19.78 -31.57
C THR A 598 91.32 -19.59 -30.08
N GLU A 599 90.38 -18.70 -29.77
CA GLU A 599 89.57 -18.75 -28.53
C GLU A 599 88.11 -18.43 -28.89
N CYS A 600 87.18 -19.32 -28.50
CA CYS A 600 85.73 -19.13 -28.65
C CYS A 600 85.16 -18.56 -27.34
N LEU A 601 84.53 -17.38 -27.40
CA LEU A 601 83.73 -16.82 -26.31
C LEU A 601 82.25 -16.84 -26.70
N SER A 602 81.42 -17.45 -25.85
CA SER A 602 79.96 -17.41 -25.89
C SER A 602 79.42 -16.34 -24.92
N PRO A 603 78.56 -15.39 -25.34
CA PRO A 603 77.93 -14.45 -24.42
C PRO A 603 76.67 -15.03 -23.76
N THR A 604 76.58 -14.74 -22.47
CA THR A 604 75.50 -14.96 -21.51
C THR A 604 74.19 -14.27 -21.89
N TYR A 605 73.06 -14.97 -21.74
CA TYR A 605 71.72 -14.37 -21.71
C TYR A 605 71.28 -14.16 -20.26
N ILE A 606 71.02 -12.89 -19.92
CA ILE A 606 70.46 -12.43 -18.64
C ILE A 606 68.93 -12.60 -18.69
N TYR A 607 68.37 -13.41 -17.80
CA TYR A 607 66.92 -13.45 -17.57
C TYR A 607 66.50 -12.27 -16.70
N ASN A 608 65.98 -11.20 -17.31
CA ASN A 608 65.21 -10.20 -16.60
C ASN A 608 63.81 -10.76 -16.32
N LYS A 609 63.51 -11.07 -15.05
CA LYS A 609 62.14 -11.27 -14.57
C LYS A 609 61.42 -9.92 -14.61
N THR A 610 60.68 -9.67 -15.69
CA THR A 610 59.58 -8.70 -15.65
C THR A 610 58.51 -9.26 -14.71
N VAL A 611 58.33 -8.61 -13.57
CA VAL A 611 57.15 -8.81 -12.72
C VAL A 611 55.96 -8.34 -13.54
N GLN A 612 55.19 -9.28 -14.11
CA GLN A 612 53.88 -8.97 -14.67
C GLN A 612 52.99 -8.40 -13.54
N PRO A 613 52.16 -7.38 -13.81
CA PRO A 613 51.15 -6.95 -12.85
C PRO A 613 50.25 -8.15 -12.48
N PRO A 614 49.66 -8.17 -11.27
CA PRO A 614 48.84 -9.28 -10.83
C PRO A 614 47.73 -9.55 -11.84
N VAL A 615 47.66 -10.82 -12.26
CA VAL A 615 46.68 -11.35 -13.21
C VAL A 615 45.28 -11.04 -12.69
N ALA A 616 44.44 -10.44 -13.53
CA ALA A 616 43.08 -10.08 -13.16
C ALA A 616 42.25 -11.36 -12.85
N VAL A 617 41.82 -11.47 -11.60
CA VAL A 617 41.03 -12.57 -11.01
C VAL A 617 39.57 -12.12 -10.97
N HIS A 618 38.63 -12.90 -11.51
CA HIS A 618 37.21 -12.50 -11.50
C HIS A 618 36.31 -13.62 -11.02
N ARG A 619 35.81 -13.42 -9.79
CA ARG A 619 34.87 -14.26 -9.05
C ARG A 619 33.59 -13.47 -8.83
N SER A 620 32.45 -14.14 -8.76
CA SER A 620 31.16 -13.46 -8.59
C SER A 620 30.31 -14.07 -7.49
N CYS A 621 29.55 -13.21 -6.82
CA CYS A 621 28.57 -13.59 -5.81
C CYS A 621 27.16 -13.30 -6.35
N HIS A 622 26.20 -14.19 -6.13
CA HIS A 622 24.88 -14.08 -6.73
C HIS A 622 23.78 -14.37 -5.71
N ASP A 623 22.67 -13.64 -5.79
CA ASP A 623 21.41 -14.10 -5.18
C ASP A 623 21.09 -15.52 -5.71
N PRO A 624 20.30 -16.33 -4.97
CA PRO A 624 20.09 -17.74 -5.30
C PRO A 624 19.69 -18.03 -6.76
N PHE A 625 20.00 -19.24 -7.22
CA PHE A 625 19.57 -19.75 -8.51
C PHE A 625 18.05 -19.53 -8.71
N GLY A 626 17.68 -19.03 -9.89
CA GLY A 626 16.28 -18.69 -10.20
C GLY A 626 15.80 -17.35 -9.65
N SER A 627 16.64 -16.60 -8.93
CA SER A 627 16.33 -15.21 -8.59
C SER A 627 16.49 -14.28 -9.80
N PHE A 628 15.68 -13.22 -9.85
CA PHE A 628 15.80 -12.21 -10.90
C PHE A 628 17.16 -11.51 -10.89
N SER A 629 17.56 -11.02 -9.71
CA SER A 629 18.75 -10.17 -9.58
C SER A 629 20.06 -10.95 -9.60
N GLY A 630 20.08 -12.16 -9.05
CA GLY A 630 21.28 -13.00 -9.00
C GLY A 630 21.50 -13.81 -10.26
N PHE A 631 20.45 -14.19 -10.98
CA PHE A 631 20.59 -15.13 -12.09
C PHE A 631 20.03 -14.61 -13.42
N PHE A 632 18.75 -14.23 -13.50
CA PHE A 632 18.15 -13.87 -14.79
C PHE A 632 18.71 -12.60 -15.41
N ALA A 633 18.81 -11.52 -14.63
CA ALA A 633 19.30 -10.25 -15.13
C ALA A 633 20.78 -10.34 -15.57
N PRO A 634 21.71 -10.98 -14.82
CA PRO A 634 23.08 -11.21 -15.28
C PRO A 634 23.17 -12.05 -16.56
N ILE A 635 22.44 -13.16 -16.66
CA ILE A 635 22.44 -14.01 -17.87
C ILE A 635 21.92 -13.23 -19.08
N TYR A 636 20.80 -12.51 -18.92
CA TYR A 636 20.25 -11.67 -19.96
C TYR A 636 21.26 -10.60 -20.41
N LEU A 637 21.90 -9.91 -19.47
CA LEU A 637 22.91 -8.90 -19.78
C LEU A 637 24.07 -9.47 -20.60
N LEU A 638 24.62 -10.60 -20.17
CA LEU A 638 25.74 -11.26 -20.85
C LEU A 638 25.37 -11.72 -22.26
N LYS A 639 24.18 -12.30 -22.45
CA LYS A 639 23.69 -12.68 -23.78
C LYS A 639 23.40 -11.48 -24.67
N ASN A 640 22.75 -10.45 -24.14
CA ASN A 640 22.40 -9.25 -24.90
C ASN A 640 23.67 -8.52 -25.40
N LYS A 641 24.75 -8.51 -24.60
CA LYS A 641 26.07 -8.01 -24.99
C LYS A 641 26.93 -9.01 -25.79
N ARG A 642 26.39 -10.19 -26.11
CA ARG A 642 27.08 -11.28 -26.84
C ARG A 642 28.39 -11.75 -26.19
N LEU A 643 28.48 -11.63 -24.87
CA LEU A 643 29.62 -12.11 -24.08
C LEU A 643 29.53 -13.61 -23.79
N ILE A 644 28.29 -14.12 -23.79
CA ILE A 644 27.96 -15.54 -23.85
C ILE A 644 26.99 -15.75 -25.01
N THR A 645 27.10 -16.88 -25.71
CA THR A 645 26.38 -17.10 -26.97
C THR A 645 25.70 -18.46 -27.08
N SER A 646 26.05 -19.44 -26.24
CA SER A 646 25.42 -20.75 -26.29
C SER A 646 24.08 -20.76 -25.53
N ASN A 647 23.30 -21.82 -25.70
CA ASN A 647 22.10 -22.06 -24.89
C ASN A 647 22.41 -22.79 -23.58
N GLN A 648 23.67 -23.16 -23.32
CA GLN A 648 24.12 -23.70 -22.05
C GLN A 648 24.46 -22.55 -21.08
N CYS A 649 23.45 -21.76 -20.72
CA CYS A 649 23.66 -20.48 -20.02
C CYS A 649 24.36 -20.62 -18.66
N VAL A 650 24.13 -21.73 -17.95
CA VAL A 650 24.81 -22.03 -16.69
C VAL A 650 26.29 -22.32 -16.91
N ASN A 651 26.64 -23.15 -17.91
CA ASN A 651 28.02 -23.42 -18.28
C ASN A 651 28.73 -22.18 -18.83
N ASP A 652 28.03 -21.37 -19.61
CA ASP A 652 28.57 -20.11 -20.11
C ASP A 652 28.84 -19.10 -18.99
N LEU A 653 27.96 -19.04 -17.98
CA LEU A 653 28.19 -18.23 -16.78
C LEU A 653 29.40 -18.72 -16.00
N LYS A 654 29.51 -20.04 -15.80
CA LYS A 654 30.70 -20.71 -15.21
C LYS A 654 31.97 -20.35 -15.97
N ASN A 655 31.93 -20.37 -17.30
CA ASN A 655 33.08 -20.05 -18.15
C ASN A 655 33.43 -18.56 -18.15
N PHE A 656 32.43 -17.69 -18.00
CA PHE A 656 32.65 -16.25 -17.90
C PHE A 656 33.33 -15.88 -16.57
N PHE A 657 32.91 -16.49 -15.46
CA PHE A 657 33.52 -16.35 -14.13
C PHE A 657 34.38 -17.58 -13.77
N SER A 658 35.42 -17.82 -14.58
CA SER A 658 36.18 -19.09 -14.58
C SER A 658 36.91 -19.42 -13.27
N GLU A 659 37.16 -18.46 -12.40
CA GLU A 659 37.79 -18.68 -11.08
C GLU A 659 36.81 -19.17 -10.00
N GLY A 660 35.52 -19.19 -10.32
CA GLY A 660 34.45 -19.70 -9.48
C GLY A 660 33.49 -18.61 -9.03
N LEU A 661 32.27 -19.02 -8.74
CA LEU A 661 31.20 -18.16 -8.30
C LEU A 661 30.49 -18.75 -7.07
N CYS A 662 29.68 -17.92 -6.41
CA CYS A 662 28.72 -18.38 -5.41
C CYS A 662 27.31 -18.10 -5.91
N LEU A 663 26.65 -19.13 -6.43
CA LEU A 663 25.26 -19.15 -6.85
C LEU A 663 24.51 -20.18 -6.00
N PRO A 664 23.93 -19.76 -4.87
CA PRO A 664 23.26 -20.68 -3.95
C PRO A 664 22.12 -21.44 -4.64
N GLN A 665 21.87 -22.69 -4.25
CA GLN A 665 20.80 -23.56 -4.78
C GLN A 665 21.01 -24.07 -6.21
N ALA A 666 22.12 -23.76 -6.89
CA ALA A 666 22.44 -24.31 -8.20
C ALA A 666 22.71 -25.83 -8.15
N GLU A 667 23.11 -26.33 -6.99
CA GLU A 667 23.40 -27.75 -6.71
C GLU A 667 22.16 -28.62 -6.51
N LYS A 668 20.96 -28.03 -6.39
CA LYS A 668 19.73 -28.80 -6.19
C LYS A 668 19.41 -29.62 -7.46
N PRO A 669 19.05 -30.91 -7.34
CA PRO A 669 18.70 -31.74 -8.50
C PRO A 669 17.59 -31.15 -9.37
N GLU A 670 16.63 -30.44 -8.76
CA GLU A 670 15.53 -29.75 -9.43
C GLU A 670 16.03 -28.62 -10.37
N ASN A 671 17.15 -27.99 -10.03
CA ASN A 671 17.75 -26.86 -10.76
C ASN A 671 18.86 -27.30 -11.72
N ASN A 672 19.30 -28.56 -11.64
CA ASN A 672 20.29 -29.18 -12.50
C ASN A 672 19.81 -30.57 -12.99
N PRO A 673 18.69 -30.65 -13.73
CA PRO A 673 18.12 -31.92 -14.17
C PRO A 673 19.04 -32.70 -15.13
N ALA A 674 19.97 -32.01 -15.78
CA ALA A 674 20.96 -32.60 -16.69
C ALA A 674 22.20 -33.15 -15.96
N GLY A 675 22.33 -32.95 -14.64
CA GLY A 675 23.45 -33.46 -13.84
C GLY A 675 24.81 -32.83 -14.22
N GLU A 676 24.82 -31.58 -14.69
CA GLU A 676 26.04 -30.87 -15.08
C GLU A 676 26.96 -30.65 -13.88
N ASP A 677 28.27 -30.52 -14.12
CA ASP A 677 29.25 -30.23 -13.07
C ASP A 677 29.11 -28.79 -12.54
N VAL A 678 28.41 -28.66 -11.41
CA VAL A 678 28.13 -27.41 -10.69
C VAL A 678 29.23 -27.01 -9.69
N SER A 679 30.36 -27.74 -9.62
CA SER A 679 31.41 -27.51 -8.61
C SER A 679 31.99 -26.09 -8.62
N LEU A 680 32.06 -25.45 -9.79
CA LEU A 680 32.50 -24.05 -9.93
C LEU A 680 31.40 -23.04 -9.60
N LEU A 681 30.11 -23.42 -9.63
CA LEU A 681 28.97 -22.53 -9.33
C LEU A 681 28.83 -22.24 -7.84
N THR A 682 29.36 -23.12 -7.00
CA THR A 682 29.29 -23.02 -5.53
C THR A 682 30.66 -22.90 -4.89
N LYS A 683 31.73 -22.86 -5.69
CA LYS A 683 33.13 -22.81 -5.22
C LYS A 683 33.41 -21.66 -4.25
N GLN A 684 32.75 -20.52 -4.44
CA GLN A 684 32.94 -19.34 -3.58
C GLN A 684 31.90 -19.25 -2.46
N CYS A 685 30.98 -20.21 -2.33
CA CYS A 685 30.00 -20.21 -1.25
C CYS A 685 30.62 -20.68 0.07
N ALA A 686 30.07 -20.17 1.18
CA ALA A 686 30.42 -20.52 2.54
C ALA A 686 29.11 -20.75 3.32
N ASP A 687 29.19 -20.94 4.63
CA ASP A 687 28.01 -21.13 5.49
C ASP A 687 26.96 -20.01 5.29
N ASP A 688 27.42 -18.77 5.17
CA ASP A 688 26.63 -17.65 4.69
C ASP A 688 26.93 -17.40 3.20
N ALA A 689 26.01 -17.87 2.37
CA ALA A 689 26.07 -17.74 0.92
C ALA A 689 25.41 -16.45 0.39
N SER A 690 25.08 -15.49 1.26
CA SER A 690 24.52 -14.20 0.82
C SER A 690 25.53 -13.42 -0.04
N PRO A 691 25.08 -12.69 -1.08
CA PRO A 691 26.00 -11.98 -1.97
C PRO A 691 26.76 -10.87 -1.26
N SER A 692 26.10 -10.19 -0.32
CA SER A 692 26.72 -9.16 0.51
C SER A 692 27.85 -9.73 1.34
N LYS A 693 27.67 -10.90 1.97
CA LYS A 693 28.69 -11.53 2.80
C LYS A 693 29.84 -12.09 1.96
N CYS A 694 29.51 -12.71 0.82
CA CYS A 694 30.50 -13.18 -0.16
C CYS A 694 31.40 -12.06 -0.68
N LEU A 695 30.85 -10.88 -0.94
CA LEU A 695 31.63 -9.71 -1.36
C LEU A 695 32.44 -9.10 -0.19
N GLN A 696 31.86 -9.04 1.00
CA GLN A 696 32.56 -8.56 2.21
C GLN A 696 33.80 -9.39 2.53
N ASP A 697 33.68 -10.72 2.42
CA ASP A 697 34.73 -11.69 2.74
C ASP A 697 35.76 -11.86 1.60
N ASP A 698 35.75 -11.00 0.57
CA ASP A 698 36.67 -11.06 -0.58
C ASP A 698 36.61 -12.39 -1.37
N ARG A 699 35.48 -13.10 -1.29
CA ARG A 699 35.22 -14.34 -2.04
C ARG A 699 34.76 -14.08 -3.46
N GLY A 700 34.15 -12.93 -3.71
CA GLY A 700 33.84 -12.43 -5.05
C GLY A 700 34.34 -11.01 -5.27
N ASP A 701 34.48 -10.64 -6.54
CA ASP A 701 34.91 -9.31 -6.98
C ASP A 701 33.71 -8.42 -7.37
N VAL A 702 32.57 -9.05 -7.68
CA VAL A 702 31.28 -8.43 -7.94
C VAL A 702 30.15 -9.23 -7.28
N ALA A 703 29.13 -8.54 -6.76
CA ALA A 703 27.90 -9.15 -6.27
C ALA A 703 26.69 -8.76 -7.12
N PHE A 704 26.00 -9.74 -7.68
CA PHE A 704 24.72 -9.58 -8.38
C PHE A 704 23.59 -9.85 -7.39
N MET A 705 22.90 -8.78 -6.99
CA MET A 705 21.92 -8.84 -5.91
C MET A 705 20.76 -7.87 -6.12
N SER A 706 19.68 -8.05 -5.36
CA SER A 706 18.56 -7.12 -5.33
C SER A 706 18.94 -5.81 -4.66
N SER A 707 18.43 -4.70 -5.20
CA SER A 707 18.45 -3.39 -4.55
C SER A 707 17.85 -3.39 -3.13
N ALA A 708 16.97 -4.35 -2.82
CA ALA A 708 16.37 -4.53 -1.50
C ALA A 708 17.40 -4.81 -0.41
N ASP A 709 18.50 -5.47 -0.78
CA ASP A 709 19.51 -5.98 0.15
C ASP A 709 20.74 -5.06 0.25
N LEU A 710 20.71 -3.89 -0.42
CA LEU A 710 21.79 -2.90 -0.37
C LEU A 710 22.04 -2.33 1.02
N SER A 711 21.04 -2.39 1.92
CA SER A 711 21.22 -1.99 3.33
C SER A 711 22.19 -2.87 4.10
N ASN A 712 22.51 -4.07 3.58
CA ASN A 712 23.46 -4.99 4.20
C ASN A 712 24.93 -4.61 3.89
N LEU A 713 25.14 -3.59 3.05
CA LEU A 713 26.46 -3.11 2.62
C LEU A 713 26.72 -1.69 3.13
N ASP A 714 27.96 -1.42 3.52
CA ASP A 714 28.38 -0.07 3.90
C ASP A 714 28.55 0.82 2.66
N SER A 715 27.69 1.83 2.53
CA SER A 715 27.76 2.82 1.45
C SER A 715 29.11 3.56 1.34
N SER A 716 29.92 3.55 2.40
CA SER A 716 31.27 4.13 2.38
C SER A 716 32.27 3.27 1.59
N ALA A 717 32.08 1.95 1.56
CA ALA A 717 33.02 0.96 1.03
C ALA A 717 32.63 0.35 -0.33
N TYR A 718 31.36 0.46 -0.73
CA TYR A 718 30.82 -0.19 -1.93
C TYR A 718 30.17 0.80 -2.90
N GLU A 719 30.16 0.43 -4.18
CA GLU A 719 29.55 1.18 -5.29
C GLU A 719 28.80 0.25 -6.23
N LEU A 720 27.86 0.81 -6.98
CA LEU A 720 27.15 0.13 -8.07
C LEU A 720 27.95 0.24 -9.35
N LEU A 721 27.93 -0.81 -10.14
CA LEU A 721 28.40 -0.83 -11.52
C LEU A 721 27.22 -0.57 -12.47
N CYS A 722 27.30 0.48 -13.29
CA CYS A 722 26.18 0.97 -14.11
C CYS A 722 26.07 0.21 -15.43
N LEU A 723 25.75 -1.07 -15.35
CA LEU A 723 25.71 -1.99 -16.48
C LEU A 723 24.57 -1.72 -17.48
N ASN A 724 23.59 -0.92 -17.09
CA ASN A 724 22.53 -0.39 -17.94
C ASN A 724 23.00 0.74 -18.87
N LYS A 725 24.17 1.34 -18.63
CA LYS A 725 24.73 2.43 -19.44
C LYS A 725 25.76 1.86 -20.42
N GLU A 726 25.76 2.35 -21.67
CA GLU A 726 26.70 1.88 -22.69
C GLU A 726 28.16 2.09 -22.30
N ASN A 727 28.48 3.25 -21.73
CA ASN A 727 29.82 3.60 -21.28
C ASN A 727 30.19 3.01 -19.91
N GLY A 728 29.28 2.23 -19.29
CA GLY A 728 29.46 1.72 -17.93
C GLY A 728 29.60 2.83 -16.89
N GLY A 729 30.56 2.67 -15.99
CA GLY A 729 30.88 3.56 -14.89
C GLY A 729 30.28 3.11 -13.56
N ARG A 730 30.49 3.93 -12.53
CA ARG A 730 30.12 3.63 -11.14
C ARG A 730 29.21 4.68 -10.55
N HIS A 731 28.44 4.30 -9.52
CA HIS A 731 27.64 5.24 -8.76
C HIS A 731 27.42 4.77 -7.31
N ALA A 732 27.10 5.71 -6.41
CA ALA A 732 26.72 5.39 -5.04
C ALA A 732 25.47 4.47 -4.96
N LEU A 733 25.43 3.58 -3.96
CA LEU A 733 24.37 2.59 -3.74
C LEU A 733 22.95 3.17 -3.77
N ALA A 734 22.76 4.41 -3.30
CA ALA A 734 21.45 5.08 -3.29
C ALA A 734 20.87 5.36 -4.70
N ASN A 735 21.68 5.28 -5.76
CA ASN A 735 21.28 5.62 -7.13
C ASN A 735 20.95 4.38 -7.98
N TYR A 736 20.56 3.28 -7.33
CA TYR A 736 20.20 2.02 -7.99
C TYR A 736 19.11 2.19 -9.07
N SER A 737 18.25 3.20 -9.00
CA SER A 737 17.22 3.43 -10.03
C SER A 737 17.78 3.87 -11.38
N THR A 738 18.99 4.46 -11.41
CA THR A 738 19.65 4.96 -12.63
C THR A 738 20.96 4.23 -12.96
N CYS A 739 21.52 3.49 -12.01
CA CYS A 739 22.72 2.67 -12.15
C CYS A 739 22.39 1.24 -11.70
N ASN A 740 22.06 0.37 -12.66
CA ASN A 740 21.58 -0.99 -12.41
C ASN A 740 21.85 -1.90 -13.62
N ILE A 741 21.32 -3.12 -13.57
CA ILE A 741 21.26 -4.04 -14.72
C ILE A 741 19.87 -3.95 -15.36
N ALA A 742 18.83 -4.17 -14.56
CA ALA A 742 17.45 -4.14 -14.99
C ALA A 742 16.52 -3.86 -13.80
N VAL A 743 15.32 -3.33 -14.10
CA VAL A 743 14.20 -3.31 -13.14
C VAL A 743 13.81 -4.76 -12.85
N ALA A 744 13.56 -5.11 -11.59
CA ALA A 744 13.05 -6.42 -11.19
C ALA A 744 11.52 -6.43 -11.22
N PRO A 745 10.89 -7.47 -11.80
CA PRO A 745 9.44 -7.60 -11.76
C PRO A 745 9.00 -7.84 -10.32
N SER A 746 8.12 -6.97 -9.83
CA SER A 746 7.45 -7.16 -8.54
C SER A 746 6.13 -7.89 -8.74
N ARG A 747 5.41 -8.19 -7.64
CA ARG A 747 4.05 -8.72 -7.73
C ARG A 747 3.21 -7.82 -8.63
N THR A 748 2.64 -8.39 -9.67
CA THR A 748 2.01 -7.65 -10.77
C THR A 748 0.63 -8.22 -11.05
N TRP A 749 -0.36 -7.34 -11.25
CA TRP A 749 -1.71 -7.71 -11.66
C TRP A 749 -1.82 -7.63 -13.16
N LEU A 750 -2.25 -8.72 -13.79
CA LEU A 750 -2.49 -8.80 -15.22
C LEU A 750 -3.98 -8.82 -15.53
N SER A 751 -4.31 -8.38 -16.73
CA SER A 751 -5.65 -8.38 -17.32
C SER A 751 -5.59 -8.85 -18.76
N ALA A 752 -6.71 -9.30 -19.31
CA ALA A 752 -6.90 -9.41 -20.76
C ALA A 752 -7.12 -8.02 -21.39
N LYS A 753 -6.88 -7.91 -22.70
CA LYS A 753 -6.96 -6.65 -23.46
C LYS A 753 -8.37 -6.23 -23.86
N ASP A 754 -9.30 -7.18 -23.96
CA ASP A 754 -10.56 -6.97 -24.70
C ASP A 754 -11.74 -6.50 -23.83
N PHE A 755 -11.53 -6.30 -22.52
CA PHE A 755 -12.60 -6.02 -21.57
C PHE A 755 -12.56 -4.59 -21.04
N GLN A 756 -11.96 -4.40 -19.88
CA GLN A 756 -11.85 -3.11 -19.22
C GLN A 756 -10.52 -2.47 -19.54
N SER A 757 -10.53 -1.15 -19.73
CA SER A 757 -9.29 -0.40 -19.90
C SER A 757 -8.42 -0.51 -18.65
N ASP A 758 -7.09 -0.52 -18.84
CA ASP A 758 -6.09 -0.52 -17.76
C ASP A 758 -6.35 0.59 -16.75
N VAL A 759 -6.82 1.74 -17.21
CA VAL A 759 -7.21 2.85 -16.34
C VAL A 759 -8.34 2.46 -15.40
N SER A 760 -9.37 1.76 -15.89
CA SER A 760 -10.50 1.30 -15.07
C SER A 760 -10.05 0.28 -14.03
N ILE A 761 -9.22 -0.69 -14.44
CA ILE A 761 -8.71 -1.76 -13.58
C ILE A 761 -7.77 -1.21 -12.51
N ALA A 762 -6.83 -0.34 -12.89
CA ALA A 762 -5.85 0.27 -11.98
C ALA A 762 -6.49 1.29 -11.03
N HIS A 763 -7.60 1.95 -11.40
CA HIS A 763 -8.10 3.10 -10.65
C HIS A 763 -8.38 2.77 -9.18
N THR A 764 -9.06 1.66 -8.90
CA THR A 764 -9.47 1.28 -7.55
C THR A 764 -8.27 0.90 -6.66
N PRO A 765 -7.38 -0.03 -7.06
CA PRO A 765 -6.18 -0.36 -6.29
C PRO A 765 -5.26 0.84 -6.04
N LEU A 766 -4.98 1.66 -7.06
CA LEU A 766 -4.12 2.83 -6.91
C LEU A 766 -4.76 3.90 -6.01
N SER A 767 -6.08 4.09 -6.09
CA SER A 767 -6.81 5.00 -5.21
C SER A 767 -6.77 4.53 -3.76
N LEU A 768 -6.91 3.22 -3.52
CA LEU A 768 -6.76 2.63 -2.18
C LEU A 768 -5.34 2.83 -1.64
N ALA A 769 -4.30 2.53 -2.41
CA ALA A 769 -2.92 2.74 -1.99
C ALA A 769 -2.62 4.21 -1.65
N LYS A 770 -3.17 5.15 -2.45
CA LYS A 770 -3.02 6.58 -2.21
C LYS A 770 -3.76 7.04 -0.96
N LEU A 771 -5.01 6.59 -0.78
CA LEU A 771 -5.83 6.91 0.40
C LEU A 771 -5.20 6.37 1.69
N LEU A 772 -4.68 5.14 1.64
CA LEU A 772 -4.18 4.43 2.81
C LEU A 772 -2.69 4.71 3.12
N LYS A 773 -1.95 5.42 2.24
CA LYS A 773 -0.52 5.77 2.43
C LYS A 773 -0.24 6.27 3.85
N ASN A 774 -1.07 7.20 4.33
CA ASN A 774 -0.97 7.81 5.66
C ASN A 774 -2.13 7.42 6.60
N ARG A 775 -2.98 6.48 6.19
CA ARG A 775 -4.22 6.11 6.89
C ARG A 775 -4.38 4.59 7.02
N LYS A 776 -3.28 3.90 7.30
CA LYS A 776 -3.28 2.45 7.56
C LYS A 776 -4.17 2.06 8.75
N ASP A 777 -4.49 3.03 9.62
CA ASP A 777 -5.46 2.91 10.71
C ASP A 777 -6.87 2.58 10.21
N LEU A 778 -7.25 3.02 9.01
CA LEU A 778 -8.57 2.77 8.45
C LEU A 778 -8.71 1.33 7.94
N PHE A 779 -7.80 0.94 7.05
CA PHE A 779 -7.69 -0.40 6.49
C PHE A 779 -6.22 -0.71 6.21
N ASN A 780 -5.69 -1.76 6.82
CA ASN A 780 -4.29 -2.12 6.65
C ASN A 780 -4.09 -2.97 5.39
N ILE A 781 -4.05 -2.32 4.22
CA ILE A 781 -4.00 -3.00 2.91
C ILE A 781 -2.78 -3.93 2.76
N TYR A 782 -1.61 -3.52 3.25
CA TYR A 782 -0.37 -4.32 3.22
C TYR A 782 -0.15 -5.13 4.49
N GLY A 783 -1.00 -4.98 5.50
CA GLY A 783 -0.80 -5.67 6.77
C GLY A 783 -1.11 -7.16 6.72
N GLU A 784 -0.63 -7.82 7.78
CA GLU A 784 -1.14 -9.11 8.23
C GLU A 784 -2.67 -9.07 8.30
N PHE A 785 -3.31 -10.15 7.85
CA PHE A 785 -4.76 -10.31 7.91
C PHE A 785 -5.08 -11.70 8.46
N LEU A 786 -5.75 -11.77 9.62
CA LEU A 786 -6.05 -13.03 10.30
C LEU A 786 -4.80 -13.91 10.52
N LYS A 787 -3.68 -13.33 10.98
CA LYS A 787 -2.40 -14.04 11.21
C LYS A 787 -1.76 -14.64 9.97
N ARG A 788 -2.07 -14.09 8.80
CA ARG A 788 -1.44 -14.43 7.53
C ARG A 788 -0.81 -13.18 6.94
N ASP A 789 0.45 -13.31 6.58
CA ASP A 789 1.19 -12.32 5.82
C ASP A 789 0.97 -12.48 4.32
N ASN A 790 1.29 -11.43 3.57
CA ASN A 790 1.31 -11.38 2.12
C ASN A 790 -0.04 -11.74 1.46
N VAL A 791 -1.14 -11.54 2.19
CA VAL A 791 -2.51 -11.79 1.72
C VAL A 791 -2.89 -10.71 0.72
N ILE A 792 -3.09 -11.13 -0.54
CA ILE A 792 -3.27 -10.29 -1.74
C ILE A 792 -2.00 -9.50 -2.09
N PHE A 793 -1.54 -8.65 -1.19
CA PHE A 793 -0.36 -7.78 -1.36
C PHE A 793 0.75 -8.20 -0.39
N LYS A 794 2.02 -8.09 -0.81
CA LYS A 794 3.17 -8.34 0.07
C LYS A 794 3.21 -7.30 1.20
N ASN A 795 3.59 -7.72 2.41
CA ASN A 795 3.66 -6.79 3.56
C ASN A 795 4.71 -5.70 3.39
N THR A 796 5.73 -5.98 2.59
CA THR A 796 6.81 -5.05 2.25
C THR A 796 6.38 -3.99 1.24
N ALA A 797 5.24 -4.17 0.54
CA ALA A 797 4.74 -3.21 -0.41
C ALA A 797 4.40 -1.88 0.27
N THR A 798 4.79 -0.77 -0.36
CA THR A 798 4.50 0.57 0.13
C THR A 798 3.54 1.33 -0.78
N GLY A 799 3.28 0.85 -1.98
CA GLY A 799 2.36 1.44 -2.96
C GLY A 799 2.11 0.54 -4.17
N PHE A 800 1.37 1.09 -5.12
CA PHE A 800 1.25 0.54 -6.47
C PHE A 800 1.64 1.60 -7.51
N ALA A 801 2.16 1.13 -8.64
CA ALA A 801 2.39 1.94 -9.83
C ALA A 801 1.77 1.24 -11.04
N ALA A 802 1.26 2.03 -12.00
CA ALA A 802 0.87 1.50 -13.29
C ALA A 802 2.12 0.93 -14.00
N THR A 803 1.96 -0.19 -14.70
CA THR A 803 3.08 -0.81 -15.41
C THR A 803 3.34 -0.07 -16.71
N ASP A 804 4.61 0.27 -16.96
CA ASP A 804 5.02 0.90 -18.21
C ASP A 804 5.32 -0.16 -19.27
N ASN A 805 4.82 0.05 -20.50
CA ASN A 805 4.99 -0.90 -21.61
C ASN A 805 6.46 -1.24 -21.89
N VAL A 806 7.37 -0.27 -21.70
CA VAL A 806 8.81 -0.47 -21.93
C VAL A 806 9.41 -1.48 -20.95
N ASP A 807 9.01 -1.41 -19.68
CA ASP A 807 9.51 -2.34 -18.67
C ASP A 807 8.97 -3.75 -18.91
N PHE A 808 7.71 -3.85 -19.35
CA PHE A 808 7.10 -5.12 -19.68
C PHE A 808 7.75 -5.84 -20.87
N GLU A 809 8.05 -5.13 -21.96
CA GLU A 809 8.73 -5.74 -23.11
C GLU A 809 10.14 -6.22 -22.75
N LYS A 810 10.83 -5.53 -21.83
CA LYS A 810 12.10 -6.02 -21.26
C LYS A 810 11.91 -7.31 -20.47
N PHE A 811 10.85 -7.44 -19.67
CA PHE A 811 10.56 -8.69 -18.94
C PHE A 811 10.33 -9.86 -19.87
N LYS A 812 9.61 -9.66 -20.99
CA LYS A 812 9.43 -10.69 -22.02
C LYS A 812 10.75 -11.09 -22.65
N ALA A 813 11.60 -10.13 -23.01
CA ALA A 813 12.91 -10.39 -23.60
C ALA A 813 13.83 -11.18 -22.66
N ILE A 814 13.85 -10.83 -21.37
CA ILE A 814 14.57 -11.58 -20.34
C ILE A 814 14.04 -13.01 -20.29
N HIS A 815 12.71 -13.18 -20.21
CA HIS A 815 12.10 -14.51 -20.18
C HIS A 815 12.43 -15.35 -21.42
N ASP A 816 12.43 -14.79 -22.63
CA ASP A 816 12.80 -15.52 -23.86
C ASP A 816 14.23 -16.03 -23.81
N VAL A 817 15.15 -15.18 -23.37
CA VAL A 817 16.55 -15.54 -23.19
C VAL A 817 16.69 -16.70 -22.20
N ILE A 818 16.01 -16.61 -21.05
CA ILE A 818 16.07 -17.65 -20.01
C ILE A 818 15.38 -18.95 -20.46
N SER A 819 14.27 -18.85 -21.20
CA SER A 819 13.58 -20.02 -21.76
C SER A 819 14.46 -20.74 -22.79
N ALA A 820 15.19 -19.99 -23.61
CA ALA A 820 16.16 -20.54 -24.56
C ALA A 820 17.34 -21.25 -23.86
N CYS A 821 17.59 -20.94 -22.59
CA CYS A 821 18.55 -21.66 -21.74
C CYS A 821 18.02 -23.01 -21.22
N GLY A 822 16.79 -23.41 -21.56
CA GLY A 822 16.15 -24.63 -21.04
C GLY A 822 15.63 -24.50 -19.60
N ILE A 823 15.56 -23.28 -19.06
CA ILE A 823 15.09 -23.01 -17.70
C ILE A 823 13.64 -22.51 -17.81
N SER A 824 12.69 -23.39 -17.51
CA SER A 824 11.25 -23.10 -17.64
C SER A 824 10.62 -22.82 -16.28
N TYR A 825 9.81 -21.75 -16.22
CA TYR A 825 8.96 -21.42 -15.09
C TYR A 825 7.50 -21.54 -15.53
N LEU A 826 6.99 -22.76 -15.42
CA LEU A 826 5.56 -23.05 -15.62
C LEU A 826 4.79 -22.58 -14.39
N ILE A 827 3.59 -22.05 -14.64
CA ILE A 827 2.67 -21.53 -13.61
C ILE A 827 1.73 -22.62 -13.12
#